data_AF-A0A936Y2S6-F1
#
_entry.id   AF-A0A936Y2S6-F1
#
_cell.length_a   1.000
_cell.length_b   1.000
_cell.length_c   1.000
_cell.angle_alpha   90.00
_cell.angle_beta   90.00
_cell.angle_gamma   90.00
#
_symmetry.space_group_name_H-M   'P 1'
#
loop_
_entity.id
_entity.type
_entity.pdbx_description
1 polymer ?
#
loop_
_entity_poly.entity_id
_entity_poly.type
_entity_poly.pdbx_seq_one_letter_code
_entity_poly.pdbx_strand_id
1 'polypeptide(L)'
;MSAQTLAQEPLLSKTVAVRPNLTFILDESLSMDWDCIYKQNSQNSFSPYRYGIAYSCLSDTYQTDTAPTLSNTDMRYASPENNQLMYDPRKYYTTGFSETGAPNPNSNAAWTSPGLSNGSVSISGSNHTGRAMYIAKSSFNVGTSTSASSLKNASNYNTYWIFNSGSYFGYKAAGDTTTTRNTTNYLPKPVGRTDCVANATRCTYTEELQNLRNWYTYHRTRLLAAKTGISIAFTGLPDSFRMNYATLGEITRSAMSVSKSNLGQPNNYYPITPLRSLNNYSNNINAFRKWLTDLTTYDSVGTPLRQSLDIIAKSYPSTRKNGPSGNTPWSPGNETASSHVSCRRNFAILTTDGQWNDGVSPIGSYNIANSSNDTDGTNGPLISYTDPGTGATASYRFKKQDNGANADPRNVGKSDKISGAGYTNTLADVALNYWSRDLRSDLVNNVTDGKPTSPPFWQNLTTYSVGFGVYGTLTDAQINSAKAGTSNWSQPVANSSSAIDDLRHAAHNAGGGYISVSDAQQFATSLRDLLLNITGETSSQAGVAASTTALQNGTKKYVPYYVTGEWWGNLKSLNLDVQNANETGLAWEVVTTNAEGKPTGATTIPSHTTRNVIVSTQGSLVKGVNFNYIAASTAGLIATTSTPVSNKLINTFSTDQFNYIRGDRSNEGTGLNFRKRFALLGDIVNSRPSFVKNNTDPNSLYFKLPSSQGGGIAYTNYKQTKSNRTEGVLFLGANDGMLHGFKESDGKEVLAFIPRSVLGNLHLLTDINYPLNHRFYVDGPTKEADAYINAPSLSGSGTTTRWTNLLLGSTGAGAKAVFALDVSKPLTMEGKHVMWEVSNLSTGFSELGHVLSDVETGVTPSGDWIAAFGNGYSSASGRASLFLVNLSTGAKIRELTAGTETSNGLGGVRLVRNENSEVIGAYAGDLKGNVWRFDLSGSSSSSWKNGELLFKAQITTGTPQPITAAPAVFARNDGKPGYIVVVGTGRMLTVSDTVLTPTPSTQSAYGLWDESPLDRLQLFQR
;
A
#
# COMPACT_ATOMS: atom_id res chain seq x y z
N MET A 1 18.59 27.71 7.22
CA MET A 1 18.26 26.65 6.24
C MET A 1 18.04 25.37 7.03
N SER A 2 16.84 24.79 7.01
CA SER A 2 16.54 23.58 7.79
C SER A 2 17.34 22.39 7.25
N ALA A 3 17.70 21.45 8.14
CA ALA A 3 18.28 20.18 7.74
C ALA A 3 17.37 19.53 6.68
N GLN A 4 17.96 19.11 5.55
CA GLN A 4 17.21 18.38 4.52
C GLN A 4 16.57 17.14 5.17
N THR A 5 15.23 17.08 5.09
CA THR A 5 14.47 15.98 5.67
C THR A 5 14.46 14.82 4.68
N LEU A 6 15.00 13.68 5.09
CA LEU A 6 14.99 12.45 4.29
C LEU A 6 13.54 12.04 4.00
N ALA A 7 13.29 11.51 2.81
CA ALA A 7 11.97 10.95 2.51
C ALA A 7 11.68 9.73 3.40
N GLN A 8 10.45 9.66 3.90
CA GLN A 8 9.96 8.54 4.73
C GLN A 8 9.06 7.59 3.92
N GLU A 9 9.08 7.73 2.60
CA GLU A 9 8.41 6.88 1.63
C GLU A 9 9.36 6.66 0.44
N PRO A 10 9.22 5.54 -0.31
CA PRO A 10 10.04 5.28 -1.48
C PRO A 10 9.92 6.41 -2.50
N LEU A 11 11.06 6.93 -2.96
CA LEU A 11 11.07 8.00 -3.95
C LEU A 11 10.61 7.53 -5.33
N LEU A 12 10.78 6.23 -5.60
CA LEU A 12 10.24 5.55 -6.78
C LEU A 12 8.71 5.33 -6.71
N SER A 13 8.07 5.45 -5.53
CA SER A 13 6.60 5.35 -5.41
C SER A 13 5.88 6.68 -5.60
N LYS A 14 6.53 7.82 -5.27
CA LYS A 14 6.03 9.17 -5.64
C LYS A 14 6.16 9.44 -7.12
N THR A 15 7.04 8.71 -7.78
CA THR A 15 7.12 8.63 -9.23
C THR A 15 6.41 7.37 -9.69
N VAL A 16 5.08 7.39 -9.65
CA VAL A 16 4.41 6.81 -10.82
C VAL A 16 4.93 7.66 -11.97
N ALA A 17 5.92 7.16 -12.71
CA ALA A 17 6.50 7.88 -13.86
C ALA A 17 5.37 8.41 -14.77
N VAL A 18 4.21 7.73 -14.75
CA VAL A 18 2.96 8.12 -15.39
C VAL A 18 1.73 7.81 -14.50
N ARG A 19 1.24 8.79 -13.70
CA ARG A 19 0.04 8.58 -12.83
C ARG A 19 -1.17 8.02 -13.64
N PRO A 20 -1.93 7.03 -13.12
CA PRO A 20 -3.06 6.45 -13.80
C PRO A 20 -4.21 7.45 -14.00
N ASN A 21 -5.06 7.12 -14.97
CA ASN A 21 -6.33 7.77 -15.23
C ASN A 21 -7.47 7.01 -14.56
N LEU A 22 -8.28 7.72 -13.78
CA LEU A 22 -9.50 7.20 -13.17
C LEU A 22 -10.70 7.92 -13.77
N THR A 23 -11.77 7.21 -14.11
CA THR A 23 -13.08 7.81 -14.41
C THR A 23 -14.11 7.31 -13.42
N PHE A 24 -14.62 8.20 -12.57
CA PHE A 24 -15.64 7.91 -11.57
C PHE A 24 -17.02 8.27 -12.12
N ILE A 25 -17.91 7.28 -12.19
CA ILE A 25 -19.24 7.43 -12.76
C ILE A 25 -20.27 7.13 -11.66
N LEU A 26 -21.15 8.08 -11.38
CA LEU A 26 -22.19 7.94 -10.36
C LEU A 26 -23.59 7.90 -10.98
N ASP A 27 -24.39 6.94 -10.56
CA ASP A 27 -25.81 6.89 -10.88
C ASP A 27 -26.60 7.99 -10.14
N GLU A 28 -27.50 8.64 -10.87
CA GLU A 28 -28.38 9.71 -10.41
C GLU A 28 -29.86 9.45 -10.78
N SER A 29 -30.16 8.24 -11.24
CA SER A 29 -31.52 7.82 -11.57
C SER A 29 -32.43 7.86 -10.33
N LEU A 30 -33.75 7.86 -10.54
CA LEU A 30 -34.72 7.92 -9.43
C LEU A 30 -34.60 6.76 -8.44
N SER A 31 -34.04 5.61 -8.82
CA SER A 31 -33.82 4.50 -7.89
C SER A 31 -32.85 4.89 -6.78
N MET A 32 -31.91 5.80 -7.05
CA MET A 32 -30.97 6.31 -6.08
C MET A 32 -31.64 7.14 -4.97
N ASP A 33 -32.87 7.63 -5.17
CA ASP A 33 -33.64 8.34 -4.14
C ASP A 33 -34.43 7.38 -3.22
N TRP A 34 -34.40 6.07 -3.49
CA TRP A 34 -35.15 5.11 -2.66
C TRP A 34 -34.54 5.02 -1.27
N ASP A 35 -35.43 4.94 -0.28
CA ASP A 35 -35.13 4.74 1.15
C ASP A 35 -35.14 3.26 1.57
N CYS A 36 -35.22 2.35 0.58
CA CYS A 36 -35.34 0.92 0.80
C CYS A 36 -34.27 0.10 0.07
N ILE A 37 -33.40 -0.55 0.84
CA ILE A 37 -32.47 -1.59 0.37
C ILE A 37 -32.81 -2.90 1.07
N TYR A 38 -33.27 -3.90 0.32
CA TYR A 38 -33.69 -5.17 0.91
C TYR A 38 -32.61 -6.23 0.81
N LYS A 39 -32.46 -7.05 1.85
CA LYS A 39 -31.62 -8.25 1.80
C LYS A 39 -32.15 -9.23 0.73
N GLN A 40 -31.27 -9.79 -0.09
CA GLN A 40 -31.58 -10.57 -1.30
C GLN A 40 -32.76 -11.56 -1.16
N ASN A 41 -32.83 -12.33 -0.08
CA ASN A 41 -33.83 -13.39 0.09
C ASN A 41 -35.24 -12.89 0.50
N SER A 42 -35.41 -11.61 0.81
CA SER A 42 -36.70 -11.03 1.18
C SER A 42 -37.39 -10.29 0.02
N GLN A 43 -36.72 -10.08 -1.11
CA GLN A 43 -37.20 -9.26 -2.24
C GLN A 43 -38.57 -9.67 -2.81
N ASN A 44 -38.91 -10.96 -2.79
CA ASN A 44 -40.15 -11.50 -3.38
C ASN A 44 -41.45 -11.12 -2.65
N SER A 45 -41.38 -10.30 -1.59
CA SER A 45 -42.52 -9.93 -0.74
C SER A 45 -42.89 -8.44 -0.78
N PHE A 46 -42.32 -7.65 -1.71
CA PHE A 46 -42.34 -6.18 -1.63
C PHE A 46 -42.76 -5.47 -2.91
N SER A 47 -43.53 -4.39 -2.76
CA SER A 47 -43.81 -3.40 -3.82
C SER A 47 -43.62 -2.00 -3.22
N PRO A 48 -42.77 -1.14 -3.77
CA PRO A 48 -42.66 0.25 -3.33
C PRO A 48 -43.96 1.01 -3.64
N TYR A 49 -44.33 1.98 -2.80
CA TYR A 49 -45.43 2.90 -3.08
C TYR A 49 -44.90 4.13 -3.79
N ARG A 50 -45.56 4.56 -4.88
CA ARG A 50 -45.23 5.77 -5.62
C ARG A 50 -46.06 6.94 -5.07
N TYR A 51 -45.41 7.96 -4.52
CA TYR A 51 -46.05 9.20 -4.08
C TYR A 51 -45.43 10.38 -4.84
N GLY A 52 -46.10 10.83 -5.92
CA GLY A 52 -45.56 11.88 -6.78
C GLY A 52 -44.28 11.45 -7.51
N ILE A 53 -43.18 12.21 -7.34
CA ILE A 53 -41.87 11.94 -7.94
C ILE A 53 -40.95 11.06 -7.08
N ALA A 54 -41.33 10.75 -5.83
CA ALA A 54 -40.53 9.97 -4.90
C ALA A 54 -41.09 8.54 -4.71
N TYR A 55 -40.19 7.57 -4.62
CA TYR A 55 -40.50 6.19 -4.22
C TYR A 55 -40.09 6.03 -2.77
N SER A 56 -41.08 5.76 -1.92
CA SER A 56 -40.86 5.63 -0.49
C SER A 56 -41.48 4.32 -0.02
N CYS A 57 -40.67 3.53 0.67
CA CYS A 57 -41.11 2.31 1.33
C CYS A 57 -41.61 2.58 2.75
N LEU A 58 -41.36 3.79 3.25
CA LEU A 58 -42.02 4.41 4.38
C LEU A 58 -43.24 5.16 3.83
N SER A 59 -44.45 4.92 4.33
CA SER A 59 -45.69 5.51 3.81
C SER A 59 -45.82 7.01 4.16
N ASP A 60 -44.84 7.83 3.81
CA ASP A 60 -44.89 9.26 4.00
C ASP A 60 -45.88 9.84 2.99
N THR A 61 -47.04 10.28 3.46
CA THR A 61 -47.87 11.20 2.69
C THR A 61 -47.08 12.48 2.49
N TYR A 62 -46.49 12.64 1.31
CA TYR A 62 -45.79 13.85 0.82
C TYR A 62 -46.68 15.11 0.73
N GLN A 63 -47.89 15.06 1.29
CA GLN A 63 -48.86 16.15 1.22
C GLN A 63 -48.95 16.88 2.55
N THR A 64 -48.69 18.19 2.48
CA THR A 64 -48.89 19.22 3.51
C THR A 64 -47.76 19.38 4.53
N ASP A 65 -47.56 20.64 4.93
CA ASP A 65 -46.59 21.29 5.83
C ASP A 65 -46.42 20.68 7.24
N THR A 66 -46.52 19.36 7.34
CA THR A 66 -46.43 18.61 8.58
C THR A 66 -45.40 17.51 8.44
N ALA A 67 -44.40 17.53 9.31
CA ALA A 67 -44.07 16.33 10.09
C ALA A 67 -44.08 14.96 9.39
N PRO A 68 -43.27 14.58 8.37
CA PRO A 68 -43.45 13.28 7.71
C PRO A 68 -43.55 12.13 8.69
N THR A 69 -44.64 11.41 8.54
CA THR A 69 -45.17 10.39 9.43
C THR A 69 -44.67 9.05 8.94
N LEU A 70 -43.63 8.51 9.60
CA LEU A 70 -43.24 7.10 9.46
C LEU A 70 -44.38 6.21 9.99
N SER A 71 -45.46 6.04 9.22
CA SER A 71 -46.70 5.37 9.65
C SER A 71 -46.64 3.85 9.46
N ASN A 72 -45.51 3.32 9.02
CA ASN A 72 -45.41 1.92 8.62
C ASN A 72 -45.28 1.01 9.85
N THR A 73 -46.39 0.37 10.23
CA THR A 73 -46.43 -0.68 11.27
C THR A 73 -45.79 -1.99 10.79
N ASP A 74 -45.41 -2.06 9.52
CA ASP A 74 -44.88 -3.27 8.92
C ASP A 74 -43.36 -3.36 9.13
N MET A 75 -42.99 -4.30 10.00
CA MET A 75 -41.62 -4.62 10.43
C MET A 75 -40.69 -4.94 9.27
N ARG A 76 -41.24 -5.28 8.11
CA ARG A 76 -40.46 -5.51 6.91
C ARG A 76 -39.74 -4.26 6.40
N TYR A 77 -40.32 -3.06 6.59
CA TYR A 77 -39.72 -1.82 6.10
C TYR A 77 -38.99 -1.04 7.21
N ALA A 78 -39.49 -1.15 8.44
CA ALA A 78 -38.99 -0.41 9.60
C ALA A 78 -37.95 -1.21 10.44
N SER A 79 -37.36 -2.27 9.86
CA SER A 79 -36.27 -3.05 10.46
C SER A 79 -34.96 -2.85 9.68
N PRO A 80 -33.86 -2.45 10.35
CA PRO A 80 -32.54 -2.35 9.71
C PRO A 80 -31.95 -3.70 9.27
N GLU A 81 -32.46 -4.82 9.80
CA GLU A 81 -32.05 -6.16 9.34
C GLU A 81 -32.67 -6.54 7.98
N ASN A 82 -33.80 -5.94 7.62
CA ASN A 82 -34.45 -6.17 6.32
C ASN A 82 -34.20 -5.02 5.35
N ASN A 83 -34.49 -3.78 5.76
CA ASN A 83 -34.18 -2.56 5.03
C ASN A 83 -32.85 -1.99 5.52
N GLN A 84 -31.77 -2.22 4.78
CA GLN A 84 -30.41 -1.85 5.19
C GLN A 84 -30.17 -0.32 5.25
N LEU A 85 -31.05 0.50 4.69
CA LEU A 85 -31.02 1.97 4.84
C LEU A 85 -31.82 2.46 6.04
N MET A 86 -32.66 1.62 6.66
CA MET A 86 -33.45 2.02 7.83
C MET A 86 -32.52 2.37 8.99
N TYR A 87 -32.93 3.34 9.80
CA TYR A 87 -32.17 3.71 11.00
C TYR A 87 -31.95 2.51 11.92
N ASP A 88 -30.69 2.16 12.07
CA ASP A 88 -30.20 1.23 13.08
C ASP A 88 -29.66 1.99 14.31
N PRO A 89 -30.33 1.95 15.48
CA PRO A 89 -29.83 2.57 16.71
C PRO A 89 -28.49 1.98 17.17
N ARG A 90 -28.07 0.84 16.61
CA ARG A 90 -26.76 0.26 16.92
C ARG A 90 -25.59 0.93 16.19
N LYS A 91 -25.86 1.75 15.17
CA LYS A 91 -24.85 2.38 14.30
C LYS A 91 -24.73 3.88 14.56
N TYR A 92 -23.51 4.40 14.47
CA TYR A 92 -23.25 5.83 14.43
C TYR A 92 -23.31 6.34 12.99
N TYR A 93 -24.06 7.41 12.75
CA TYR A 93 -24.21 8.04 11.44
C TYR A 93 -23.40 9.35 11.39
N THR A 94 -22.25 9.27 10.73
CA THR A 94 -21.38 10.42 10.45
C THR A 94 -22.04 11.40 9.48
N THR A 95 -21.69 12.68 9.55
CA THR A 95 -22.22 13.71 8.65
C THR A 95 -21.48 13.79 7.31
N GLY A 96 -20.34 13.11 7.17
CA GLY A 96 -19.47 13.21 6.01
C GLY A 96 -18.73 14.55 5.93
N PHE A 97 -18.25 14.91 4.75
CA PHE A 97 -17.49 16.13 4.51
C PHE A 97 -18.22 17.08 3.54
N SER A 98 -18.03 18.38 3.76
CA SER A 98 -18.57 19.47 2.94
C SER A 98 -17.72 19.75 1.69
N GLU A 99 -18.16 20.69 0.87
CA GLU A 99 -17.39 21.19 -0.28
C GLU A 99 -15.99 21.73 0.08
N THR A 100 -15.81 22.24 1.30
CA THR A 100 -14.52 22.74 1.80
C THR A 100 -13.63 21.64 2.39
N GLY A 101 -14.16 20.41 2.53
CA GLY A 101 -13.46 19.32 3.22
C GLY A 101 -13.51 19.40 4.73
N ALA A 102 -14.34 20.28 5.30
CA ALA A 102 -14.67 20.26 6.71
C ALA A 102 -15.74 19.20 6.99
N PRO A 103 -15.79 18.58 8.19
CA PRO A 103 -16.93 17.77 8.57
C PRO A 103 -18.24 18.56 8.43
N ASN A 104 -19.27 17.95 7.86
CA ASN A 104 -20.59 18.59 7.81
C ASN A 104 -21.11 18.81 9.24
N PRO A 105 -21.84 19.91 9.49
CA PRO A 105 -22.41 20.16 10.81
C PRO A 105 -23.38 19.04 11.20
N ASN A 106 -23.49 18.79 12.51
CA ASN A 106 -24.57 17.99 13.05
C ASN A 106 -25.92 18.57 12.60
N SER A 107 -26.82 17.69 12.14
CA SER A 107 -28.10 18.16 11.63
C SER A 107 -29.00 18.65 12.76
N ASN A 108 -29.42 19.91 12.68
CA ASN A 108 -30.36 20.52 13.62
C ASN A 108 -31.83 20.25 13.26
N ALA A 109 -32.09 19.68 12.07
CA ALA A 109 -33.43 19.44 11.53
C ALA A 109 -33.50 18.05 10.88
N ALA A 110 -34.44 17.22 11.32
CA ALA A 110 -35.13 16.38 10.33
C ALA A 110 -35.99 17.36 9.50
N TRP A 111 -36.18 17.15 8.19
CA TRP A 111 -36.88 18.02 7.20
C TRP A 111 -35.98 19.13 6.60
N THR A 112 -35.75 19.24 5.29
CA THR A 112 -36.51 18.87 4.07
C THR A 112 -35.63 18.12 3.05
N SER A 113 -36.25 17.59 1.98
CA SER A 113 -35.50 17.09 0.81
C SER A 113 -34.72 18.24 0.14
N PRO A 114 -33.48 18.03 -0.34
CA PRO A 114 -32.82 19.04 -1.18
C PRO A 114 -33.61 19.20 -2.48
N GLY A 115 -34.34 20.32 -2.64
CA GLY A 115 -34.99 20.65 -3.93
C GLY A 115 -36.40 21.26 -3.88
N LEU A 116 -37.05 21.39 -2.73
CA LEU A 116 -38.34 22.11 -2.62
C LEU A 116 -38.16 23.40 -1.82
N SER A 117 -38.37 24.53 -2.47
CA SER A 117 -38.35 25.88 -1.91
C SER A 117 -39.50 26.09 -0.92
N ASN A 118 -39.18 26.74 0.20
CA ASN A 118 -40.02 27.29 1.28
C ASN A 118 -40.26 26.41 2.51
N GLY A 119 -39.79 26.92 3.66
CA GLY A 119 -40.38 26.66 4.97
C GLY A 119 -39.52 25.84 5.94
N SER A 120 -38.98 26.50 6.97
CA SER A 120 -38.49 25.84 8.19
C SER A 120 -39.67 25.55 9.13
N VAL A 121 -40.07 24.29 9.30
CA VAL A 121 -41.15 23.91 10.22
C VAL A 121 -40.57 23.52 11.59
N SER A 122 -40.97 24.24 12.64
CA SER A 122 -40.61 23.99 14.04
C SER A 122 -41.38 22.78 14.60
N ILE A 123 -40.68 21.86 15.28
CA ILE A 123 -41.29 20.72 15.96
C ILE A 123 -41.69 21.12 17.39
N SER A 124 -42.78 21.89 17.54
CA SER A 124 -43.33 22.29 18.84
C SER A 124 -44.84 21.98 19.02
N GLY A 125 -45.39 21.03 18.27
CA GLY A 125 -46.80 20.61 18.35
C GLY A 125 -47.04 19.36 19.20
N SER A 126 -48.05 19.42 20.08
CA SER A 126 -48.27 18.57 21.25
C SER A 126 -48.83 17.15 21.03
N ASN A 127 -48.89 16.59 19.81
CA ASN A 127 -49.66 15.36 19.53
C ASN A 127 -48.95 14.31 18.65
N HIS A 128 -47.71 13.92 18.97
CA HIS A 128 -47.06 12.81 18.27
C HIS A 128 -46.79 11.61 19.19
N THR A 129 -47.46 10.49 18.91
CA THR A 129 -47.13 9.15 19.38
C THR A 129 -45.76 8.75 18.80
N GLY A 130 -44.84 8.29 19.66
CA GLY A 130 -43.51 7.87 19.23
C GLY A 130 -43.51 6.66 18.32
N ARG A 131 -42.47 6.60 17.50
CA ARG A 131 -42.39 5.86 16.24
C ARG A 131 -41.58 4.58 16.43
N ALA A 132 -42.03 3.46 15.88
CA ALA A 132 -41.46 2.14 16.13
C ALA A 132 -40.42 1.73 15.07
N MET A 133 -39.23 1.36 15.53
CA MET A 133 -38.17 0.71 14.77
C MET A 133 -38.01 -0.72 15.27
N TYR A 134 -37.75 -1.66 14.38
CA TYR A 134 -37.86 -3.08 14.71
C TYR A 134 -36.51 -3.79 14.56
N ILE A 135 -35.93 -4.20 15.68
CA ILE A 135 -34.64 -4.88 15.73
C ILE A 135 -34.90 -6.38 15.85
N ALA A 136 -34.51 -7.16 14.84
CA ALA A 136 -34.71 -8.61 14.87
C ALA A 136 -34.02 -9.24 16.10
N LYS A 137 -34.68 -10.21 16.74
CA LYS A 137 -34.06 -11.00 17.81
C LYS A 137 -32.90 -11.83 17.27
N SER A 138 -31.92 -12.13 18.10
CA SER A 138 -30.75 -12.94 17.71
C SER A 138 -31.11 -14.33 17.18
N SER A 139 -32.24 -14.90 17.62
CA SER A 139 -32.76 -16.19 17.13
C SER A 139 -33.56 -16.11 15.82
N PHE A 140 -33.78 -14.92 15.26
CA PHE A 140 -34.48 -14.74 14.00
C PHE A 140 -33.55 -14.18 12.93
N ASN A 141 -33.22 -15.01 11.94
CA ASN A 141 -32.43 -14.59 10.80
C ASN A 141 -33.36 -14.09 9.68
N VAL A 142 -33.50 -12.77 9.59
CA VAL A 142 -34.23 -12.09 8.51
C VAL A 142 -33.72 -12.51 7.13
N GLY A 143 -32.41 -12.74 7.00
CA GLY A 143 -31.77 -13.07 5.73
C GLY A 143 -32.08 -14.44 5.16
N THR A 144 -32.70 -15.35 5.91
CA THR A 144 -33.11 -16.68 5.41
C THR A 144 -34.64 -16.82 5.32
N SER A 145 -35.39 -15.79 5.74
CA SER A 145 -36.85 -15.83 5.79
C SER A 145 -37.46 -15.36 4.47
N THR A 146 -38.04 -16.29 3.71
CA THR A 146 -38.78 -16.01 2.45
C THR A 146 -40.27 -15.74 2.66
N SER A 147 -40.78 -15.94 3.89
CA SER A 147 -42.19 -15.79 4.21
C SER A 147 -42.54 -14.37 4.69
N ALA A 148 -43.44 -13.70 3.97
CA ALA A 148 -43.98 -12.40 4.34
C ALA A 148 -44.65 -12.40 5.73
N SER A 149 -45.28 -13.51 6.15
CA SER A 149 -45.92 -13.60 7.47
C SER A 149 -44.90 -13.68 8.61
N SER A 150 -43.79 -14.39 8.41
CA SER A 150 -42.68 -14.48 9.37
C SER A 150 -41.99 -13.13 9.57
N LEU A 151 -41.76 -12.40 8.48
CA LEU A 151 -41.15 -11.06 8.50
C LEU A 151 -42.07 -9.97 9.11
N LYS A 152 -43.39 -10.22 9.17
CA LYS A 152 -44.37 -9.33 9.82
C LYS A 152 -44.63 -9.67 11.28
N ASN A 153 -44.14 -10.80 11.78
CA ASN A 153 -44.51 -11.29 13.09
C ASN A 153 -43.79 -10.51 14.21
N ALA A 154 -44.57 -9.79 15.02
CA ALA A 154 -44.05 -8.97 16.10
C ALA A 154 -43.27 -9.71 17.19
N SER A 155 -43.52 -11.01 17.37
CA SER A 155 -42.73 -11.85 18.29
C SER A 155 -41.30 -12.14 17.80
N ASN A 156 -40.95 -11.73 16.58
CA ASN A 156 -39.61 -11.86 16.03
C ASN A 156 -38.74 -10.60 16.19
N TYR A 157 -39.31 -9.49 16.64
CA TYR A 157 -38.62 -8.20 16.69
C TYR A 157 -38.77 -7.51 18.04
N ASN A 158 -37.67 -6.97 18.53
CA ASN A 158 -37.70 -5.97 19.59
C ASN A 158 -38.13 -4.63 18.99
N THR A 159 -38.90 -3.84 19.75
CA THR A 159 -39.37 -2.54 19.30
C THR A 159 -38.60 -1.43 20.00
N TYR A 160 -38.12 -0.45 19.23
CA TYR A 160 -37.38 0.71 19.70
C TYR A 160 -38.12 1.98 19.27
N TRP A 161 -38.23 2.98 20.16
CA TRP A 161 -38.93 4.23 19.85
C TRP A 161 -38.20 5.45 20.39
N ILE A 162 -38.31 6.57 19.69
CA ILE A 162 -37.86 7.89 20.15
C ILE A 162 -39.09 8.80 20.25
N PHE A 163 -39.40 9.31 21.45
CA PHE A 163 -40.55 10.19 21.72
C PHE A 163 -40.11 11.63 21.91
N ASN A 164 -40.65 12.53 21.09
CA ASN A 164 -40.42 13.97 21.27
C ASN A 164 -41.26 14.53 22.43
N SER A 165 -42.49 14.03 22.61
CA SER A 165 -43.38 14.35 23.73
C SER A 165 -42.90 13.62 25.01
N GLY A 166 -42.02 14.27 25.75
CA GLY A 166 -41.46 13.77 27.02
C GLY A 166 -39.94 13.58 27.05
N SER A 167 -39.24 13.81 25.93
CA SER A 167 -37.77 13.73 25.84
C SER A 167 -37.17 12.39 26.30
N TYR A 168 -37.78 11.27 25.90
CA TYR A 168 -37.28 9.92 26.20
C TYR A 168 -37.35 9.01 24.98
N PHE A 169 -36.52 7.98 24.97
CA PHE A 169 -36.62 6.84 24.05
C PHE A 169 -36.94 5.58 24.86
N GLY A 170 -37.55 4.58 24.24
CA GLY A 170 -37.96 3.35 24.89
C GLY A 170 -37.57 2.11 24.09
N TYR A 171 -37.37 1.00 24.80
CA TYR A 171 -37.08 -0.30 24.23
C TYR A 171 -38.03 -1.36 24.80
N LYS A 172 -38.59 -2.20 23.92
CA LYS A 172 -39.49 -3.30 24.27
C LYS A 172 -39.02 -4.60 23.63
N ALA A 173 -38.90 -5.64 24.46
CA ALA A 173 -38.50 -6.95 23.98
C ALA A 173 -39.61 -7.61 23.14
N ALA A 174 -39.21 -8.47 22.21
CA ALA A 174 -40.15 -9.22 21.36
C ALA A 174 -41.11 -10.08 22.21
N GLY A 175 -42.41 -10.03 21.90
CA GLY A 175 -43.45 -10.79 22.61
C GLY A 175 -43.93 -10.18 23.92
N ASP A 176 -43.35 -9.06 24.36
CA ASP A 176 -43.87 -8.30 25.49
C ASP A 176 -45.23 -7.65 25.09
N THR A 177 -46.30 -7.99 25.80
CA THR A 177 -47.68 -7.53 25.55
C THR A 177 -48.07 -6.33 26.41
N THR A 178 -47.18 -5.84 27.28
CA THR A 178 -47.48 -4.72 28.17
C THR A 178 -47.79 -3.45 27.36
N THR A 179 -48.82 -2.71 27.77
CA THR A 179 -49.21 -1.42 27.15
C THR A 179 -48.35 -0.26 27.68
N THR A 180 -47.63 -0.48 28.77
CA THR A 180 -46.74 0.49 29.40
C THR A 180 -45.43 0.63 28.64
N ARG A 181 -45.16 1.83 28.13
CA ARG A 181 -43.86 2.22 27.54
C ARG A 181 -42.84 2.27 28.68
N ASN A 182 -42.07 1.20 28.86
CA ASN A 182 -41.14 1.11 29.98
C ASN A 182 -39.94 2.05 29.76
N THR A 183 -39.84 3.11 30.55
CA THR A 183 -38.77 4.12 30.49
C THR A 183 -37.45 3.64 31.12
N THR A 184 -37.43 2.44 31.71
CA THR A 184 -36.23 1.87 32.36
C THR A 184 -35.48 0.88 31.46
N ASN A 185 -36.09 0.41 30.36
CA ASN A 185 -35.46 -0.49 29.40
C ASN A 185 -34.78 0.32 28.29
N TYR A 186 -33.46 0.19 28.18
CA TYR A 186 -32.64 0.85 27.16
C TYR A 186 -31.84 -0.19 26.37
N LEU A 187 -31.57 0.14 25.11
CA LEU A 187 -30.63 -0.64 24.32
C LEU A 187 -29.21 -0.41 24.89
N PRO A 188 -28.45 -1.47 25.24
CA PRO A 188 -27.07 -1.32 25.67
C PRO A 188 -26.24 -0.60 24.61
N LYS A 189 -25.34 0.29 25.03
CA LYS A 189 -24.46 1.06 24.13
C LYS A 189 -23.62 0.09 23.28
N PRO A 190 -23.81 0.07 21.95
CA PRO A 190 -22.94 -0.67 21.05
C PRO A 190 -21.55 -0.02 20.97
N VAL A 191 -20.52 -0.84 20.76
CA VAL A 191 -19.12 -0.39 20.64
C VAL A 191 -18.94 0.68 19.55
N GLY A 192 -19.71 0.60 18.46
CA GLY A 192 -19.65 1.55 17.34
C GLY A 192 -20.34 2.91 17.58
N ARG A 193 -21.02 3.12 18.71
CA ARG A 193 -21.68 4.38 19.06
C ARG A 193 -20.73 5.31 19.82
N THR A 194 -19.70 5.78 19.14
CA THR A 194 -18.67 6.68 19.69
C THR A 194 -19.22 8.05 20.08
N ASP A 195 -20.39 8.43 19.55
CA ASP A 195 -21.12 9.66 19.84
C ASP A 195 -21.76 9.69 21.24
N CYS A 196 -21.97 8.53 21.87
CA CYS A 196 -22.63 8.43 23.17
C CYS A 196 -21.62 8.59 24.32
N VAL A 197 -21.27 9.81 24.67
CA VAL A 197 -20.21 10.12 25.65
C VAL A 197 -20.74 10.37 27.06
N ALA A 198 -22.03 10.70 27.19
CA ALA A 198 -22.63 11.04 28.48
C ALA A 198 -22.80 9.84 29.42
N ASN A 199 -22.81 8.60 28.91
CA ASN A 199 -22.90 7.39 29.73
C ASN A 199 -22.14 6.20 29.11
N ALA A 200 -21.47 5.40 29.95
CA ALA A 200 -20.65 4.27 29.51
C ALA A 200 -21.46 3.07 28.98
N THR A 201 -22.73 2.95 29.38
CA THR A 201 -23.57 1.76 29.14
C THR A 201 -24.75 1.99 28.21
N ARG A 202 -25.10 3.25 27.89
CA ARG A 202 -26.23 3.61 27.02
C ARG A 202 -26.04 5.00 26.41
N CYS A 203 -26.78 5.29 25.34
CA CYS A 203 -26.89 6.63 24.79
C CYS A 203 -28.00 7.44 25.51
N THR A 204 -27.87 8.75 25.58
CA THR A 204 -28.92 9.65 26.08
C THR A 204 -29.94 9.97 24.98
N TYR A 205 -31.10 10.50 25.36
CA TYR A 205 -32.12 10.94 24.40
C TYR A 205 -31.58 11.95 23.40
N THR A 206 -30.81 12.93 23.87
CA THR A 206 -30.23 13.97 23.01
C THR A 206 -29.23 13.39 22.01
N GLU A 207 -28.39 12.45 22.43
CA GLU A 207 -27.42 11.76 21.56
C GLU A 207 -28.14 10.87 20.52
N GLU A 208 -29.15 10.10 20.92
CA GLU A 208 -29.97 9.29 20.01
C GLU A 208 -30.72 10.15 18.97
N LEU A 209 -31.35 11.22 19.44
CA LEU A 209 -32.07 12.14 18.56
C LEU A 209 -31.12 12.80 17.56
N GLN A 210 -29.91 13.18 17.99
CA GLN A 210 -28.91 13.74 17.09
C GLN A 210 -28.45 12.73 16.04
N ASN A 211 -28.19 11.48 16.45
CA ASN A 211 -27.79 10.41 15.55
C ASN A 211 -28.92 10.09 14.52
N LEU A 212 -30.18 10.10 14.94
CA LEU A 212 -31.35 9.96 14.05
C LEU A 212 -31.44 11.11 13.04
N ARG A 213 -31.21 12.36 13.46
CA ARG A 213 -31.19 13.52 12.55
C ARG A 213 -30.07 13.42 11.52
N ASN A 214 -28.90 12.94 11.94
CA ASN A 214 -27.76 12.72 11.05
C ASN A 214 -28.06 11.61 10.03
N TRP A 215 -28.60 10.48 10.46
CA TRP A 215 -29.08 9.43 9.55
C TRP A 215 -30.08 9.99 8.54
N TYR A 216 -31.10 10.70 9.02
CA TYR A 216 -32.13 11.24 8.16
C TYR A 216 -31.52 12.17 7.12
N THR A 217 -30.64 13.08 7.52
CA THR A 217 -30.07 14.09 6.62
C THR A 217 -29.09 13.49 5.61
N TYR A 218 -28.27 12.52 6.02
CA TYR A 218 -27.08 12.10 5.28
C TYR A 218 -27.08 10.65 4.81
N HIS A 219 -28.03 9.80 5.23
CA HIS A 219 -27.98 8.34 4.98
C HIS A 219 -29.30 7.70 4.57
N ARG A 220 -30.44 8.39 4.71
CA ARG A 220 -31.77 7.77 4.55
C ARG A 220 -32.06 7.22 3.14
N THR A 221 -31.42 7.75 2.09
CA THR A 221 -31.54 7.26 0.71
C THR A 221 -30.19 6.77 0.20
N ARG A 222 -30.19 5.98 -0.88
CA ARG A 222 -28.95 5.49 -1.50
C ARG A 222 -28.04 6.63 -1.93
N LEU A 223 -28.57 7.67 -2.57
CA LEU A 223 -27.78 8.81 -3.01
C LEU A 223 -27.15 9.55 -1.83
N LEU A 224 -27.89 9.76 -0.73
CA LEU A 224 -27.35 10.43 0.45
C LEU A 224 -26.24 9.59 1.10
N ALA A 225 -26.48 8.29 1.29
CA ALA A 225 -25.47 7.40 1.84
C ALA A 225 -24.24 7.28 0.93
N ALA A 226 -24.42 7.24 -0.40
CA ALA A 226 -23.35 7.26 -1.38
C ALA A 226 -22.55 8.57 -1.31
N LYS A 227 -23.22 9.74 -1.30
CA LYS A 227 -22.56 11.06 -1.14
C LYS A 227 -21.72 11.12 0.12
N THR A 228 -22.27 10.67 1.25
CA THR A 228 -21.55 10.61 2.52
C THR A 228 -20.34 9.68 2.41
N GLY A 229 -20.52 8.46 1.88
CA GLY A 229 -19.44 7.50 1.72
C GLY A 229 -18.32 7.97 0.78
N ILE A 230 -18.68 8.53 -0.36
CA ILE A 230 -17.74 9.12 -1.34
C ILE A 230 -16.97 10.29 -0.69
N SER A 231 -17.65 11.18 0.03
CA SER A 231 -16.99 12.32 0.69
C SER A 231 -15.89 11.88 1.68
N ILE A 232 -16.11 10.75 2.36
CA ILE A 232 -15.15 10.17 3.31
C ILE A 232 -14.02 9.45 2.57
N ALA A 233 -14.34 8.66 1.54
CA ALA A 233 -13.35 7.93 0.74
C ALA A 233 -12.32 8.88 0.11
N PHE A 234 -12.81 10.02 -0.40
CA PHE A 234 -12.01 11.09 -1.00
C PHE A 234 -11.50 12.12 0.02
N THR A 235 -11.19 11.70 1.24
CA THR A 235 -10.53 12.55 2.23
C THR A 235 -9.11 12.06 2.51
N GLY A 236 -8.12 12.94 2.31
CA GLY A 236 -6.70 12.65 2.58
C GLY A 236 -6.04 11.71 1.57
N LEU A 237 -6.56 11.60 0.34
CA LEU A 237 -5.90 10.82 -0.71
C LEU A 237 -4.68 11.58 -1.29
N PRO A 238 -3.60 10.88 -1.65
CA PRO A 238 -2.41 11.49 -2.25
C PRO A 238 -2.63 11.87 -3.73
N ASP A 239 -1.75 12.72 -4.27
CA ASP A 239 -1.72 13.15 -5.69
C ASP A 239 -1.23 12.04 -6.66
N SER A 240 -1.56 10.77 -6.38
CA SER A 240 -1.04 9.60 -7.10
C SER A 240 -1.85 9.19 -8.32
N PHE A 241 -3.02 9.78 -8.57
CA PHE A 241 -3.89 9.51 -9.72
C PHE A 241 -4.50 10.79 -10.30
N ARG A 242 -5.04 10.69 -11.52
CA ARG A 242 -5.86 11.72 -12.16
C ARG A 242 -7.29 11.21 -12.26
N MET A 243 -8.28 12.08 -12.16
CA MET A 243 -9.68 11.65 -12.14
C MET A 243 -10.57 12.48 -13.06
N ASN A 244 -11.36 11.82 -13.90
CA ASN A 244 -12.57 12.38 -14.48
C ASN A 244 -13.78 11.92 -13.68
N TYR A 245 -14.81 12.74 -13.61
CA TYR A 245 -16.03 12.37 -12.90
C TYR A 245 -17.29 12.97 -13.54
N ALA A 246 -18.32 12.15 -13.63
CA ALA A 246 -19.62 12.53 -14.15
C ALA A 246 -20.70 11.57 -13.66
N THR A 247 -21.95 11.94 -13.88
CA THR A 247 -23.08 11.05 -13.67
C THR A 247 -23.53 10.38 -14.96
N LEU A 248 -24.36 9.34 -14.84
CA LEU A 248 -24.89 8.63 -16.01
C LEU A 248 -25.68 9.57 -16.95
N GLY A 249 -26.54 10.43 -16.41
CA GLY A 249 -27.35 11.34 -17.21
C GLY A 249 -26.54 12.51 -17.78
N GLU A 250 -25.50 12.99 -17.10
CA GLU A 250 -24.53 13.91 -17.71
C GLU A 250 -23.90 13.29 -18.96
N ILE A 251 -23.37 12.07 -18.85
CA ILE A 251 -22.68 11.38 -19.96
C ILE A 251 -23.61 11.21 -21.18
N THR A 252 -24.85 10.76 -20.96
CA THR A 252 -25.78 10.50 -22.07
C THR A 252 -26.37 11.78 -22.68
N ARG A 253 -26.64 12.83 -21.89
CA ARG A 253 -27.09 14.14 -22.41
C ARG A 253 -26.01 14.83 -23.25
N SER A 254 -24.74 14.75 -22.83
CA SER A 254 -23.61 15.30 -23.59
C SER A 254 -23.48 14.68 -24.98
N ALA A 255 -23.77 13.38 -25.12
CA ALA A 255 -23.75 12.69 -26.41
C ALA A 255 -24.84 13.19 -27.38
N MET A 256 -25.93 13.80 -26.88
CA MET A 256 -27.03 14.35 -27.69
C MET A 256 -26.70 15.70 -28.33
N SER A 257 -25.78 16.48 -27.74
CA SER A 257 -25.40 17.81 -28.24
C SER A 257 -24.42 17.77 -29.42
N VAL A 258 -23.97 16.59 -29.85
CA VAL A 258 -23.04 16.40 -30.97
C VAL A 258 -23.84 16.04 -32.24
N SER A 259 -23.72 16.83 -33.31
CA SER A 259 -24.43 16.61 -34.58
C SER A 259 -24.26 15.18 -35.12
N LYS A 260 -25.37 14.58 -35.60
CA LYS A 260 -25.42 13.22 -36.18
C LYS A 260 -24.42 12.98 -37.32
N SER A 261 -23.96 14.03 -38.01
CA SER A 261 -22.97 13.94 -39.08
C SER A 261 -21.58 13.46 -38.64
N ASN A 262 -21.31 13.37 -37.33
CA ASN A 262 -20.04 12.91 -36.78
C ASN A 262 -20.08 11.45 -36.26
N LEU A 263 -21.23 10.77 -36.33
CA LEU A 263 -21.43 9.41 -35.85
C LEU A 263 -20.94 8.39 -36.90
N GLY A 264 -19.64 8.09 -36.91
CA GLY A 264 -19.08 7.02 -37.76
C GLY A 264 -17.63 7.19 -38.23
N GLN A 265 -16.94 8.27 -37.85
CA GLN A 265 -15.56 8.52 -38.29
C GLN A 265 -14.53 8.11 -37.20
N PRO A 266 -13.50 7.28 -37.51
CA PRO A 266 -12.56 6.71 -36.53
C PRO A 266 -11.73 7.72 -35.70
N ASN A 267 -11.68 9.00 -36.09
CA ASN A 267 -10.74 9.99 -35.54
C ASN A 267 -11.40 11.17 -34.79
N ASN A 268 -12.70 11.11 -34.48
CA ASN A 268 -13.38 12.19 -33.76
C ASN A 268 -13.65 11.83 -32.29
N TYR A 269 -12.94 12.53 -31.40
CA TYR A 269 -13.29 12.70 -29.99
C TYR A 269 -14.77 13.08 -29.87
N TYR A 270 -15.55 12.30 -29.13
CA TYR A 270 -16.79 12.81 -28.56
C TYR A 270 -16.39 13.88 -27.54
N PRO A 271 -16.72 15.17 -27.73
CA PRO A 271 -16.64 16.13 -26.65
C PRO A 271 -17.71 15.74 -25.64
N ILE A 272 -17.36 14.86 -24.71
CA ILE A 272 -18.21 14.53 -23.58
C ILE A 272 -18.07 15.72 -22.63
N THR A 273 -18.71 16.83 -23.00
CA THR A 273 -18.84 18.03 -22.19
C THR A 273 -20.12 17.84 -21.37
N PRO A 274 -20.07 17.59 -20.05
CA PRO A 274 -19.04 18.09 -19.14
C PRO A 274 -18.41 16.96 -18.30
N LEU A 275 -17.54 16.12 -18.87
CA LEU A 275 -16.61 15.37 -18.02
C LEU A 275 -15.72 16.40 -17.31
N ARG A 276 -15.94 16.56 -16.00
CA ARG A 276 -15.07 17.37 -15.15
C ARG A 276 -13.83 16.55 -14.83
N SER A 277 -12.68 17.21 -14.79
CA SER A 277 -11.38 16.57 -14.59
C SER A 277 -10.62 17.16 -13.40
N LEU A 278 -9.94 16.30 -12.66
CA LEU A 278 -8.98 16.61 -11.61
C LEU A 278 -7.61 16.07 -12.04
N ASN A 279 -6.76 16.95 -12.54
CA ASN A 279 -5.40 16.58 -12.95
C ASN A 279 -4.41 16.54 -11.79
N ASN A 280 -4.64 17.36 -10.78
CA ASN A 280 -3.97 17.29 -9.48
C ASN A 280 -5.07 17.26 -8.43
N TYR A 281 -5.11 16.19 -7.66
CA TYR A 281 -6.17 15.93 -6.70
C TYR A 281 -6.22 17.03 -5.63
N SER A 282 -5.09 17.36 -5.02
CA SER A 282 -4.96 18.35 -3.93
C SER A 282 -5.39 19.75 -4.33
N ASN A 283 -5.24 20.14 -5.61
CA ASN A 283 -5.53 21.50 -6.06
C ASN A 283 -7.01 21.72 -6.42
N ASN A 284 -7.73 20.66 -6.81
CA ASN A 284 -9.06 20.79 -7.42
C ASN A 284 -10.15 19.95 -6.73
N ILE A 285 -9.83 19.26 -5.62
CA ILE A 285 -10.78 18.42 -4.89
C ILE A 285 -12.07 19.15 -4.47
N ASN A 286 -12.00 20.46 -4.23
CA ASN A 286 -13.17 21.27 -3.86
C ASN A 286 -14.23 21.29 -4.98
N ALA A 287 -13.83 21.28 -6.26
CA ALA A 287 -14.77 21.22 -7.38
C ALA A 287 -15.51 19.88 -7.45
N PHE A 288 -14.82 18.78 -7.11
CA PHE A 288 -15.44 17.46 -7.00
C PHE A 288 -16.37 17.36 -5.79
N ARG A 289 -15.94 17.85 -4.62
CA ARG A 289 -16.78 17.86 -3.42
C ARG A 289 -18.01 18.75 -3.60
N LYS A 290 -17.86 19.89 -4.26
CA LYS A 290 -18.98 20.75 -4.63
C LYS A 290 -19.95 20.03 -5.55
N TRP A 291 -19.47 19.45 -6.64
CA TRP A 291 -20.29 18.64 -7.53
C TRP A 291 -21.05 17.56 -6.75
N LEU A 292 -20.35 16.76 -5.94
CA LEU A 292 -20.95 15.71 -5.11
C LEU A 292 -22.03 16.27 -4.17
N THR A 293 -21.78 17.41 -3.54
CA THR A 293 -22.71 18.07 -2.61
C THR A 293 -23.97 18.55 -3.33
N ASP A 294 -23.83 19.08 -4.55
CA ASP A 294 -24.93 19.62 -5.36
C ASP A 294 -25.77 18.54 -6.06
N LEU A 295 -25.29 17.28 -6.12
CA LEU A 295 -26.00 16.19 -6.81
C LEU A 295 -27.40 15.92 -6.23
N THR A 296 -28.38 15.83 -7.13
CA THR A 296 -29.76 15.39 -6.90
C THR A 296 -30.14 14.31 -7.91
N THR A 297 -31.19 13.53 -7.63
CA THR A 297 -31.73 12.57 -8.60
C THR A 297 -32.55 13.25 -9.70
N TYR A 298 -32.65 12.62 -10.86
CA TYR A 298 -33.40 13.15 -12.00
C TYR A 298 -34.42 12.15 -12.56
N ASP A 299 -35.65 12.62 -12.81
CA ASP A 299 -36.82 11.78 -13.10
C ASP A 299 -36.82 11.08 -14.46
N SER A 300 -36.08 11.63 -15.41
CA SER A 300 -36.02 11.21 -16.81
C SER A 300 -34.71 10.51 -17.17
N VAL A 301 -33.83 10.29 -16.18
CA VAL A 301 -32.56 9.55 -16.35
C VAL A 301 -32.77 8.10 -15.90
N GLY A 302 -32.64 7.16 -16.86
CA GLY A 302 -32.54 5.74 -16.58
C GLY A 302 -31.14 5.37 -16.05
N THR A 303 -30.79 4.08 -16.12
CA THR A 303 -29.50 3.51 -15.71
C THR A 303 -28.75 2.98 -16.96
N PRO A 304 -28.27 3.85 -17.86
CA PRO A 304 -27.68 3.46 -19.14
C PRO A 304 -26.20 3.04 -18.98
N LEU A 305 -25.92 1.99 -18.20
CA LEU A 305 -24.54 1.59 -17.87
C LEU A 305 -23.72 1.19 -19.09
N ARG A 306 -24.31 0.46 -20.04
CA ARG A 306 -23.58 -0.01 -21.23
C ARG A 306 -23.22 1.16 -22.13
N GLN A 307 -24.18 2.05 -22.37
CA GLN A 307 -23.98 3.24 -23.18
C GLN A 307 -22.97 4.19 -22.51
N SER A 308 -23.10 4.45 -21.21
CA SER A 308 -22.18 5.34 -20.49
C SER A 308 -20.74 4.82 -20.48
N LEU A 309 -20.54 3.51 -20.24
CA LEU A 309 -19.21 2.91 -20.30
C LEU A 309 -18.61 3.02 -21.70
N ASP A 310 -19.37 2.72 -22.75
CA ASP A 310 -18.93 2.82 -24.14
C ASP A 310 -18.52 4.25 -24.53
N ILE A 311 -19.34 5.25 -24.15
CA ILE A 311 -19.04 6.66 -24.41
C ILE A 311 -17.71 7.06 -23.77
N ILE A 312 -17.52 6.74 -22.48
CA ILE A 312 -16.28 7.04 -21.76
C ILE A 312 -15.08 6.33 -22.39
N ALA A 313 -15.23 5.05 -22.70
CA ALA A 313 -14.15 4.22 -23.20
C ALA A 313 -13.63 4.69 -24.57
N LYS A 314 -14.52 5.21 -25.45
CA LYS A 314 -14.16 5.84 -26.73
C LYS A 314 -13.25 7.07 -26.61
N SER A 315 -13.11 7.66 -25.43
CA SER A 315 -12.19 8.80 -25.22
C SER A 315 -10.72 8.38 -25.10
N TYR A 316 -10.43 7.15 -24.66
CA TYR A 316 -9.08 6.67 -24.36
C TYR A 316 -8.17 6.46 -25.59
N PRO A 317 -8.69 6.07 -26.76
CA PRO A 317 -7.90 6.02 -27.99
C PRO A 317 -7.46 7.37 -28.58
N SER A 318 -7.86 8.50 -27.96
CA SER A 318 -7.59 9.83 -28.52
C SER A 318 -6.09 10.16 -28.61
N THR A 319 -5.68 10.70 -29.75
CA THR A 319 -4.34 11.27 -30.04
C THR A 319 -4.34 12.81 -29.98
N ARG A 320 -5.44 13.44 -29.55
CA ARG A 320 -5.57 14.90 -29.47
C ARG A 320 -4.74 15.50 -28.33
N LYS A 321 -4.48 16.81 -28.44
CA LYS A 321 -3.67 17.62 -27.50
C LYS A 321 -4.08 17.56 -26.02
N ASN A 322 -5.33 17.23 -25.74
CA ASN A 322 -5.90 17.09 -24.40
C ASN A 322 -6.35 15.65 -24.09
N GLY A 323 -5.85 14.67 -24.84
CA GLY A 323 -6.25 13.27 -24.76
C GLY A 323 -5.81 12.59 -23.44
N PRO A 324 -6.41 11.43 -23.10
CA PRO A 324 -6.12 10.74 -21.84
C PRO A 324 -4.66 10.32 -21.64
N SER A 325 -3.90 10.12 -22.71
CA SER A 325 -2.47 9.74 -22.63
C SER A 325 -1.51 10.94 -22.53
N GLY A 326 -2.00 12.19 -22.51
CA GLY A 326 -1.15 13.37 -22.36
C GLY A 326 -0.44 13.45 -21.01
N ASN A 327 0.58 14.30 -20.89
CA ASN A 327 1.22 14.64 -19.61
C ASN A 327 0.24 15.38 -18.69
N THR A 328 -0.61 16.22 -19.28
CA THR A 328 -1.74 16.91 -18.66
C THR A 328 -3.08 16.52 -19.33
N PRO A 329 -3.57 15.27 -19.13
CA PRO A 329 -4.83 14.81 -19.71
C PRO A 329 -5.98 15.78 -19.42
N TRP A 330 -6.91 15.94 -20.37
CA TRP A 330 -8.13 16.73 -20.16
C TRP A 330 -7.93 18.20 -19.75
N SER A 331 -6.71 18.75 -19.89
CA SER A 331 -6.43 20.19 -19.78
C SER A 331 -6.38 20.86 -21.15
N PRO A 332 -6.72 22.17 -21.25
CA PRO A 332 -6.49 22.95 -22.47
C PRO A 332 -4.98 23.15 -22.67
N GLY A 333 -4.29 22.14 -23.22
CA GLY A 333 -2.85 22.13 -23.45
C GLY A 333 -2.47 22.17 -24.92
N ASN A 334 -1.20 22.49 -25.19
CA ASN A 334 -0.59 22.48 -26.52
C ASN A 334 0.19 21.18 -26.82
N GLU A 335 -0.01 20.12 -26.03
CA GLU A 335 0.65 18.82 -26.22
C GLU A 335 0.32 18.23 -27.60
N THR A 336 1.19 17.41 -28.15
CA THR A 336 0.94 16.68 -29.41
C THR A 336 0.85 15.19 -29.15
N ALA A 337 0.31 14.42 -30.10
CA ALA A 337 0.28 12.96 -29.99
C ALA A 337 1.67 12.36 -29.69
N SER A 338 2.73 12.95 -30.25
CA SER A 338 4.12 12.53 -30.03
C SER A 338 4.65 12.79 -28.61
N SER A 339 4.03 13.69 -27.85
CA SER A 339 4.38 13.96 -26.45
C SER A 339 3.54 13.16 -25.46
N HIS A 340 2.61 12.32 -25.94
CA HIS A 340 1.83 11.44 -25.09
C HIS A 340 2.72 10.35 -24.50
N VAL A 341 2.40 9.95 -23.27
CA VAL A 341 3.19 8.97 -22.52
C VAL A 341 2.61 7.57 -22.66
N SER A 342 3.49 6.61 -22.87
CA SER A 342 3.21 5.19 -22.69
C SER A 342 3.15 4.83 -21.20
N CYS A 343 3.05 3.55 -20.83
CA CYS A 343 2.90 3.08 -19.43
C CYS A 343 1.63 3.49 -18.65
N ARG A 344 0.72 4.32 -19.20
CA ARG A 344 -0.44 4.82 -18.45
C ARG A 344 -1.55 3.79 -18.31
N ARG A 345 -1.94 3.51 -17.06
CA ARG A 345 -3.13 2.68 -16.74
C ARG A 345 -4.40 3.53 -16.75
N ASN A 346 -5.51 2.93 -17.22
CA ASN A 346 -6.82 3.57 -17.28
C ASN A 346 -7.87 2.73 -16.55
N PHE A 347 -8.67 3.40 -15.73
CA PHE A 347 -9.68 2.79 -14.89
C PHE A 347 -11.03 3.49 -15.03
N ALA A 348 -12.12 2.73 -15.00
CA ALA A 348 -13.48 3.24 -14.85
C ALA A 348 -14.12 2.63 -13.60
N ILE A 349 -14.81 3.43 -12.78
CA ILE A 349 -15.61 2.98 -11.64
C ILE A 349 -17.06 3.31 -11.93
N LEU A 350 -17.89 2.30 -12.15
CA LEU A 350 -19.33 2.41 -12.32
C LEU A 350 -20.02 2.24 -10.98
N THR A 351 -20.57 3.31 -10.40
CA THR A 351 -21.35 3.25 -9.17
C THR A 351 -22.83 3.35 -9.48
N THR A 352 -23.61 2.35 -9.12
CA THR A 352 -25.04 2.27 -9.42
C THR A 352 -25.79 1.45 -8.37
N ASP A 353 -27.10 1.68 -8.27
CA ASP A 353 -28.01 0.88 -7.48
C ASP A 353 -28.90 -0.03 -8.32
N GLY A 354 -28.54 -0.32 -9.58
CA GLY A 354 -29.57 -0.90 -10.42
C GLY A 354 -29.20 -1.51 -11.74
N GLN A 355 -30.24 -2.17 -12.23
CA GLN A 355 -30.31 -2.99 -13.42
C GLN A 355 -30.20 -2.06 -14.62
N TRP A 356 -29.19 -2.29 -15.46
CA TRP A 356 -29.05 -1.45 -16.65
C TRP A 356 -30.30 -1.53 -17.53
N ASN A 357 -30.63 -0.42 -18.17
CA ASN A 357 -31.85 -0.28 -18.95
C ASN A 357 -31.66 0.62 -20.18
N ASP A 358 -30.48 0.55 -20.81
CA ASP A 358 -30.21 1.25 -22.07
C ASP A 358 -31.28 0.82 -23.10
N GLY A 359 -32.24 1.70 -23.40
CA GLY A 359 -33.38 1.43 -24.28
C GLY A 359 -34.76 1.94 -23.82
N VAL A 360 -34.92 2.46 -22.60
CA VAL A 360 -36.26 2.85 -22.05
C VAL A 360 -36.45 4.36 -21.80
N SER A 361 -35.60 5.26 -22.32
CA SER A 361 -35.76 6.74 -22.18
C SER A 361 -35.35 7.47 -23.49
N PRO A 362 -35.79 8.72 -23.79
CA PRO A 362 -36.06 9.28 -25.14
C PRO A 362 -34.83 9.64 -25.99
N ILE A 363 -33.74 8.90 -25.85
CA ILE A 363 -32.46 9.16 -26.49
C ILE A 363 -32.38 8.29 -27.75
N GLY A 364 -32.45 8.92 -28.92
CA GLY A 364 -32.47 8.22 -30.23
C GLY A 364 -31.32 7.23 -30.44
N SER A 365 -31.41 6.43 -31.51
CA SER A 365 -30.52 5.28 -31.84
C SER A 365 -29.02 5.54 -31.65
N TYR A 366 -28.51 5.33 -30.43
CA TYR A 366 -27.08 5.32 -30.14
C TYR A 366 -26.54 3.90 -30.28
N ASN A 367 -25.59 3.70 -31.20
CA ASN A 367 -24.98 2.40 -31.43
C ASN A 367 -23.81 2.17 -30.46
N ILE A 368 -24.04 1.35 -29.45
CA ILE A 368 -22.99 0.85 -28.54
C ILE A 368 -22.01 -0.01 -29.35
N ALA A 369 -20.71 0.22 -29.17
CA ALA A 369 -19.70 -0.52 -29.91
C ALA A 369 -19.80 -2.03 -29.62
N ASN A 370 -19.68 -2.84 -30.66
CA ASN A 370 -19.76 -4.30 -30.59
C ASN A 370 -21.08 -4.86 -30.01
N SER A 371 -22.14 -4.06 -29.93
CA SER A 371 -23.43 -4.50 -29.35
C SER A 371 -24.10 -5.68 -30.05
N SER A 372 -23.74 -5.96 -31.31
CA SER A 372 -24.23 -7.13 -32.05
C SER A 372 -23.35 -8.38 -31.90
N ASN A 373 -22.20 -8.28 -31.24
CA ASN A 373 -21.17 -9.30 -31.21
C ASN A 373 -20.96 -9.81 -29.78
N ASP A 374 -20.78 -11.12 -29.68
CA ASP A 374 -20.32 -11.79 -28.47
C ASP A 374 -18.80 -11.61 -28.39
N THR A 375 -18.37 -10.67 -27.55
CA THR A 375 -16.96 -10.27 -27.46
C THR A 375 -16.14 -11.35 -26.76
N ASP A 376 -16.74 -12.03 -25.80
CA ASP A 376 -16.08 -13.05 -25.01
C ASP A 376 -16.07 -14.44 -25.69
N GLY A 377 -17.00 -14.67 -26.61
CA GLY A 377 -17.07 -15.82 -27.52
C GLY A 377 -16.24 -15.68 -28.82
N THR A 378 -15.47 -14.60 -28.98
CA THR A 378 -14.59 -14.39 -30.15
C THR A 378 -13.14 -14.09 -29.74
N ASN A 379 -12.18 -14.42 -30.62
CA ASN A 379 -10.77 -14.10 -30.37
C ASN A 379 -10.54 -12.59 -30.60
N GLY A 380 -9.89 -11.94 -29.64
CA GLY A 380 -9.47 -10.55 -29.75
C GLY A 380 -8.35 -10.33 -30.77
N PRO A 381 -7.96 -9.06 -31.02
CA PRO A 381 -6.81 -8.76 -31.85
C PRO A 381 -5.49 -9.26 -31.23
N LEU A 382 -4.48 -9.49 -32.06
CA LEU A 382 -3.12 -9.75 -31.60
C LEU A 382 -2.49 -8.43 -31.16
N ILE A 383 -1.97 -8.41 -29.94
CA ILE A 383 -1.27 -7.29 -29.35
C ILE A 383 0.18 -7.72 -29.14
N SER A 384 1.12 -6.91 -29.60
CA SER A 384 2.55 -7.22 -29.49
C SER A 384 3.29 -6.07 -28.83
N TYR A 385 4.31 -6.44 -28.06
CA TYR A 385 5.28 -5.57 -27.42
C TYR A 385 6.66 -6.14 -27.71
N THR A 386 7.59 -5.30 -28.16
CA THR A 386 9.02 -5.67 -28.21
C THR A 386 9.75 -4.80 -27.21
N ASP A 387 10.40 -5.44 -26.25
CA ASP A 387 11.17 -4.77 -25.21
C ASP A 387 12.37 -4.04 -25.85
N PRO A 388 12.49 -2.71 -25.69
CA PRO A 388 13.56 -1.95 -26.34
C PRO A 388 14.97 -2.25 -25.82
N GLY A 389 15.09 -2.80 -24.60
CA GLY A 389 16.37 -3.06 -23.95
C GLY A 389 16.91 -4.48 -24.21
N THR A 390 16.01 -5.45 -24.37
CA THR A 390 16.35 -6.87 -24.55
C THR A 390 16.07 -7.39 -25.96
N GLY A 391 15.23 -6.70 -26.74
CA GLY A 391 14.76 -7.15 -28.04
C GLY A 391 13.73 -8.29 -27.98
N ALA A 392 13.29 -8.70 -26.78
CA ALA A 392 12.32 -9.77 -26.61
C ALA A 392 10.91 -9.32 -26.98
N THR A 393 10.19 -10.12 -27.77
CA THR A 393 8.79 -9.82 -28.15
C THR A 393 7.81 -10.61 -27.28
N ALA A 394 6.97 -9.90 -26.53
CA ALA A 394 5.77 -10.45 -25.89
C ALA A 394 4.56 -10.24 -26.81
N SER A 395 3.76 -11.29 -27.00
CA SER A 395 2.51 -11.19 -27.75
C SER A 395 1.36 -11.78 -26.95
N TYR A 396 0.23 -11.11 -27.00
CA TYR A 396 -1.00 -11.55 -26.37
C TYR A 396 -2.17 -11.44 -27.33
N ARG A 397 -3.07 -12.41 -27.24
CA ARG A 397 -4.36 -12.37 -27.90
C ARG A 397 -5.38 -12.89 -26.91
N PHE A 398 -6.43 -12.11 -26.65
CA PHE A 398 -7.59 -12.66 -25.94
C PHE A 398 -8.14 -13.83 -26.75
N LYS A 399 -8.22 -15.00 -26.13
CA LYS A 399 -8.83 -16.17 -26.74
C LYS A 399 -10.17 -16.40 -26.07
N LYS A 400 -11.20 -16.69 -26.87
CA LYS A 400 -12.43 -17.25 -26.34
C LYS A 400 -12.10 -18.53 -25.57
N GLN A 401 -12.86 -18.77 -24.51
CA GLN A 401 -12.64 -19.80 -23.50
C GLN A 401 -11.68 -20.95 -23.88
N ASP A 402 -10.54 -20.97 -23.21
CA ASP A 402 -9.54 -22.04 -23.28
C ASP A 402 -9.35 -22.52 -21.83
N ASN A 403 -9.99 -23.63 -21.45
CA ASN A 403 -9.84 -24.26 -20.13
C ASN A 403 -8.78 -25.38 -20.15
N GLY A 404 -7.94 -25.43 -21.20
CA GLY A 404 -6.87 -26.43 -21.36
C GLY A 404 -5.60 -26.07 -20.58
N ALA A 405 -4.62 -26.97 -20.59
CA ALA A 405 -3.32 -26.80 -19.90
C ALA A 405 -2.50 -25.57 -20.33
N ASN A 406 -2.91 -24.87 -21.40
CA ASN A 406 -2.26 -23.69 -21.98
C ASN A 406 -3.11 -22.40 -21.85
N ALA A 407 -4.13 -22.40 -20.99
CA ALA A 407 -4.99 -21.25 -20.73
C ALA A 407 -4.18 -20.08 -20.15
N ASP A 408 -4.29 -18.89 -20.76
CA ASP A 408 -3.77 -17.68 -20.14
C ASP A 408 -4.62 -17.36 -18.89
N PRO A 409 -4.02 -17.19 -17.69
CA PRO A 409 -4.76 -16.87 -16.47
C PRO A 409 -5.67 -15.64 -16.61
N ARG A 410 -5.34 -14.70 -17.49
CA ARG A 410 -6.12 -13.49 -17.75
C ARG A 410 -7.43 -13.74 -18.51
N ASN A 411 -7.67 -14.95 -19.02
CA ASN A 411 -8.87 -15.33 -19.78
C ASN A 411 -9.86 -16.18 -18.96
N VAL A 412 -9.46 -16.67 -17.79
CA VAL A 412 -10.25 -17.62 -17.00
C VAL A 412 -11.58 -16.99 -16.55
N GLY A 413 -12.69 -17.69 -16.84
CA GLY A 413 -14.04 -17.29 -16.45
C GLY A 413 -14.56 -16.00 -17.08
N LYS A 414 -13.91 -15.50 -18.14
CA LYS A 414 -14.37 -14.30 -18.85
C LYS A 414 -15.50 -14.55 -19.84
N SER A 415 -15.62 -15.77 -20.35
CA SER A 415 -16.74 -16.11 -21.23
C SER A 415 -18.01 -16.35 -20.43
N ASP A 416 -19.12 -15.85 -20.95
CA ASP A 416 -20.46 -16.00 -20.37
C ASP A 416 -20.96 -17.45 -20.37
N LYS A 417 -20.54 -18.25 -21.36
CA LYS A 417 -20.89 -19.65 -21.57
C LYS A 417 -19.66 -20.53 -21.62
N ILE A 418 -19.78 -21.72 -21.02
CA ILE A 418 -18.77 -22.78 -21.09
C ILE A 418 -18.80 -23.51 -22.45
N SER A 419 -19.95 -23.51 -23.09
CA SER A 419 -20.17 -24.18 -24.37
C SER A 419 -21.41 -23.61 -25.04
N GLY A 420 -21.41 -23.56 -26.37
CA GLY A 420 -22.50 -22.99 -27.17
C GLY A 420 -22.26 -21.53 -27.54
N ALA A 421 -23.26 -20.88 -28.12
CA ALA A 421 -23.22 -19.44 -28.41
C ALA A 421 -23.46 -18.64 -27.11
N GLY A 422 -22.61 -17.63 -26.87
CA GLY A 422 -22.77 -16.69 -25.77
C GLY A 422 -23.85 -15.65 -26.03
N TYR A 423 -23.97 -14.72 -25.10
CA TYR A 423 -24.88 -13.59 -25.09
C TYR A 423 -24.19 -12.40 -25.75
N THR A 424 -24.93 -11.69 -26.58
CA THR A 424 -24.47 -10.43 -27.18
C THR A 424 -25.07 -9.25 -26.43
N ASN A 425 -24.51 -8.07 -26.63
CA ASN A 425 -25.07 -6.80 -26.15
C ASN A 425 -25.08 -6.70 -24.61
N THR A 426 -24.09 -7.27 -23.93
CA THR A 426 -24.00 -7.23 -22.46
C THR A 426 -23.08 -6.10 -21.98
N LEU A 427 -23.15 -5.73 -20.70
CA LEU A 427 -22.16 -4.82 -20.11
C LEU A 427 -20.78 -5.48 -20.06
N ALA A 428 -20.75 -6.80 -19.86
CA ALA A 428 -19.52 -7.58 -19.90
C ALA A 428 -18.82 -7.56 -21.26
N ASP A 429 -19.57 -7.60 -22.36
CA ASP A 429 -19.05 -7.43 -23.72
C ASP A 429 -18.39 -6.07 -23.91
N VAL A 430 -19.08 -5.01 -23.51
CA VAL A 430 -18.58 -3.63 -23.64
C VAL A 430 -17.27 -3.48 -22.87
N ALA A 431 -17.24 -3.94 -21.61
CA ALA A 431 -16.06 -3.87 -20.76
C ALA A 431 -14.89 -4.70 -21.34
N LEU A 432 -15.16 -5.92 -21.81
CA LEU A 432 -14.15 -6.78 -22.42
C LEU A 432 -13.59 -6.20 -23.72
N ASN A 433 -14.42 -5.55 -24.53
CA ASN A 433 -14.00 -4.97 -25.80
C ASN A 433 -12.91 -3.90 -25.61
N TYR A 434 -12.98 -3.10 -24.55
CA TYR A 434 -11.97 -2.07 -24.25
C TYR A 434 -10.80 -2.59 -23.40
N TRP A 435 -10.96 -3.74 -22.75
CA TRP A 435 -9.87 -4.41 -22.05
C TRP A 435 -8.98 -5.23 -23.00
N SER A 436 -9.58 -5.98 -23.91
CA SER A 436 -8.91 -6.95 -24.80
C SER A 436 -8.20 -6.33 -26.01
N ARG A 437 -8.25 -5.01 -26.15
CA ARG A 437 -7.66 -4.27 -27.28
C ARG A 437 -6.61 -3.29 -26.79
N ASP A 438 -5.62 -3.05 -27.64
CA ASP A 438 -4.73 -1.92 -27.51
C ASP A 438 -5.47 -0.64 -27.98
N LEU A 439 -5.74 0.24 -27.03
CA LEU A 439 -6.42 1.52 -27.26
C LEU A 439 -5.50 2.56 -27.91
N ARG A 440 -4.17 2.39 -27.85
CA ARG A 440 -3.18 3.35 -28.35
C ARG A 440 -2.01 2.61 -29.03
N SER A 441 -2.30 1.97 -30.16
CA SER A 441 -1.31 1.24 -30.95
C SER A 441 -0.15 2.09 -31.50
N ASP A 442 -0.27 3.41 -31.44
CA ASP A 442 0.80 4.37 -31.75
C ASP A 442 1.79 4.56 -30.58
N LEU A 443 1.46 4.09 -29.39
CA LEU A 443 2.32 4.09 -28.21
C LEU A 443 2.93 2.71 -27.97
N VAL A 444 4.06 2.69 -27.27
CA VAL A 444 4.70 1.42 -26.87
C VAL A 444 3.85 0.72 -25.81
N ASN A 445 3.61 -0.59 -25.98
CA ASN A 445 2.88 -1.44 -25.04
C ASN A 445 3.71 -1.85 -23.82
N ASN A 446 4.01 -0.89 -22.94
CA ASN A 446 4.84 -1.07 -21.74
C ASN A 446 4.09 -0.69 -20.44
N VAL A 447 2.79 -0.95 -20.37
CA VAL A 447 1.95 -0.68 -19.18
C VAL A 447 2.35 -1.56 -17.98
N THR A 448 2.79 -2.79 -18.24
CA THR A 448 3.32 -3.74 -17.27
C THR A 448 4.42 -4.60 -17.90
N ASP A 449 5.00 -5.54 -17.13
CA ASP A 449 6.03 -6.49 -17.59
C ASP A 449 5.50 -7.63 -18.49
N GLY A 450 4.20 -7.64 -18.79
CA GLY A 450 3.59 -8.54 -19.78
C GLY A 450 3.46 -10.00 -19.37
N LYS A 451 3.77 -10.36 -18.12
CA LYS A 451 3.60 -11.74 -17.63
C LYS A 451 2.13 -12.17 -17.62
N PRO A 452 1.83 -13.48 -17.78
CA PRO A 452 0.45 -13.99 -17.74
C PRO A 452 -0.28 -13.73 -16.42
N THR A 453 0.44 -13.55 -15.32
CA THR A 453 -0.12 -13.24 -13.99
C THR A 453 -0.14 -11.74 -13.68
N SER A 454 0.43 -10.91 -14.55
CA SER A 454 0.48 -9.45 -14.38
C SER A 454 -0.72 -8.78 -15.05
N PRO A 455 -1.10 -7.55 -14.64
CA PRO A 455 -2.06 -6.74 -15.40
C PRO A 455 -1.58 -6.55 -16.85
N PRO A 456 -2.47 -6.18 -17.79
CA PRO A 456 -2.11 -6.12 -19.20
C PRO A 456 -0.97 -5.15 -19.51
N PHE A 457 -0.07 -5.54 -20.44
CA PHE A 457 1.06 -4.69 -20.85
C PHE A 457 0.67 -3.63 -21.89
N TRP A 458 -0.54 -3.69 -22.43
CA TRP A 458 -1.04 -2.75 -23.44
C TRP A 458 -1.96 -1.68 -22.87
N GLN A 459 -2.15 -0.59 -23.62
CA GLN A 459 -3.09 0.47 -23.22
C GLN A 459 -4.52 -0.05 -23.29
N ASN A 460 -5.14 -0.30 -22.15
CA ASN A 460 -6.51 -0.82 -22.03
C ASN A 460 -7.33 -0.01 -21.03
N LEU A 461 -8.62 -0.34 -20.89
CA LEU A 461 -9.50 0.16 -19.84
C LEU A 461 -9.88 -0.97 -18.88
N THR A 462 -9.49 -0.84 -17.61
CA THR A 462 -9.93 -1.72 -16.51
C THR A 462 -11.22 -1.17 -15.90
N THR A 463 -12.26 -1.99 -15.76
CA THR A 463 -13.56 -1.56 -15.23
C THR A 463 -13.82 -2.16 -13.85
N TYR A 464 -14.12 -1.29 -12.89
CA TYR A 464 -14.65 -1.61 -11.58
C TYR A 464 -16.12 -1.25 -11.53
N SER A 465 -16.88 -1.99 -10.72
CA SER A 465 -18.29 -1.70 -10.49
C SER A 465 -18.62 -1.71 -9.00
N VAL A 466 -19.52 -0.82 -8.60
CA VAL A 466 -20.02 -0.68 -7.23
C VAL A 466 -21.53 -0.80 -7.28
N GLY A 467 -22.06 -1.88 -6.71
CA GLY A 467 -23.49 -2.08 -6.53
C GLY A 467 -23.95 -1.62 -5.15
N PHE A 468 -24.76 -0.56 -5.11
CA PHE A 468 -25.32 -0.04 -3.87
C PHE A 468 -26.65 -0.72 -3.54
N GLY A 469 -26.62 -1.70 -2.63
CA GLY A 469 -27.80 -2.36 -2.11
C GLY A 469 -28.49 -3.28 -3.11
N VAL A 470 -27.75 -3.78 -4.10
CA VAL A 470 -28.26 -4.64 -5.16
C VAL A 470 -27.69 -6.04 -5.13
N TYR A 471 -28.51 -6.99 -5.57
CA TYR A 471 -28.18 -8.40 -5.61
C TYR A 471 -28.62 -8.99 -6.95
N GLY A 472 -27.76 -9.85 -7.51
CA GLY A 472 -28.05 -10.58 -8.74
C GLY A 472 -28.85 -11.87 -8.50
N THR A 473 -29.02 -12.66 -9.55
CA THR A 473 -29.61 -14.00 -9.50
C THR A 473 -28.62 -15.05 -9.01
N LEU A 474 -27.32 -14.83 -9.19
CA LEU A 474 -26.28 -15.77 -8.79
C LEU A 474 -25.86 -15.55 -7.34
N THR A 475 -25.71 -16.66 -6.61
CA THR A 475 -25.07 -16.68 -5.29
C THR A 475 -23.56 -16.45 -5.40
N ASP A 476 -22.90 -16.04 -4.31
CA ASP A 476 -21.45 -15.82 -4.31
C ASP A 476 -20.65 -17.09 -4.72
N ALA A 477 -21.14 -18.27 -4.35
CA ALA A 477 -20.53 -19.55 -4.76
C ALA A 477 -20.63 -19.80 -6.27
N GLN A 478 -21.77 -19.45 -6.87
CA GLN A 478 -21.96 -19.53 -8.33
C GLN A 478 -21.12 -18.48 -9.06
N ILE A 479 -21.01 -17.26 -8.53
CA ILE A 479 -20.11 -16.23 -9.06
C ILE A 479 -18.67 -16.71 -9.06
N ASN A 480 -18.19 -17.30 -7.96
CA ASN A 480 -16.82 -17.83 -7.88
C ASN A 480 -16.59 -18.97 -8.87
N SER A 481 -17.59 -19.85 -9.04
CA SER A 481 -17.54 -20.92 -10.04
C SER A 481 -17.49 -20.38 -11.47
N ALA A 482 -18.24 -19.29 -11.74
CA ALA A 482 -18.25 -18.63 -13.06
C ALA A 482 -16.92 -17.94 -13.35
N LYS A 483 -16.36 -17.21 -12.37
CA LYS A 483 -15.02 -16.60 -12.47
C LYS A 483 -13.89 -17.62 -12.63
N ALA A 484 -14.06 -18.83 -12.12
CA ALA A 484 -13.14 -19.95 -12.35
C ALA A 484 -13.34 -20.63 -13.71
N GLY A 485 -14.32 -20.20 -14.52
CA GLY A 485 -14.65 -20.82 -15.81
C GLY A 485 -15.30 -22.20 -15.69
N THR A 486 -15.90 -22.50 -14.54
CA THR A 486 -16.51 -23.82 -14.22
C THR A 486 -18.04 -23.80 -14.19
N SER A 487 -18.68 -22.62 -14.17
CA SER A 487 -20.12 -22.45 -14.46
C SER A 487 -20.38 -21.30 -15.43
N ASN A 488 -21.56 -21.28 -16.05
CA ASN A 488 -22.00 -20.17 -16.91
C ASN A 488 -22.37 -18.93 -16.08
N TRP A 489 -22.23 -17.75 -16.69
CA TRP A 489 -22.88 -16.53 -16.23
C TRP A 489 -24.38 -16.52 -16.63
N SER A 490 -25.20 -15.78 -15.89
CA SER A 490 -26.63 -15.64 -16.17
C SER A 490 -26.87 -14.74 -17.39
N GLN A 491 -27.87 -15.05 -18.22
CA GLN A 491 -28.24 -14.19 -19.35
C GLN A 491 -28.70 -12.81 -18.86
N PRO A 492 -28.01 -11.72 -19.22
CA PRO A 492 -28.40 -10.38 -18.81
C PRO A 492 -29.70 -9.95 -19.47
N VAL A 493 -30.69 -9.53 -18.68
CA VAL A 493 -31.95 -8.95 -19.15
C VAL A 493 -32.12 -7.56 -18.54
N ALA A 494 -32.40 -6.57 -19.38
CA ALA A 494 -32.64 -5.18 -18.97
C ALA A 494 -33.74 -5.09 -17.91
N ASN A 495 -33.57 -4.20 -16.91
CA ASN A 495 -34.51 -4.06 -15.79
C ASN A 495 -34.77 -5.38 -15.02
N SER A 496 -33.77 -6.26 -14.90
CA SER A 496 -33.88 -7.48 -14.10
C SER A 496 -32.63 -7.74 -13.26
N SER A 497 -32.73 -8.58 -12.23
CA SER A 497 -31.62 -8.90 -11.32
C SER A 497 -30.42 -9.54 -12.05
N SER A 498 -30.65 -10.21 -13.19
CA SER A 498 -29.55 -10.74 -14.03
C SER A 498 -28.63 -9.65 -14.59
N ALA A 499 -29.10 -8.39 -14.73
CA ALA A 499 -28.26 -7.26 -15.10
C ALA A 499 -27.25 -6.88 -13.99
N ILE A 500 -27.52 -7.26 -12.74
CA ILE A 500 -26.57 -7.08 -11.62
C ILE A 500 -25.48 -8.15 -11.68
N ASP A 501 -25.79 -9.37 -12.14
CA ASP A 501 -24.77 -10.39 -12.41
C ASP A 501 -23.86 -9.95 -13.57
N ASP A 502 -24.42 -9.31 -14.60
CA ASP A 502 -23.66 -8.69 -15.70
C ASP A 502 -22.75 -7.56 -15.22
N LEU A 503 -23.18 -6.77 -14.22
CA LEU A 503 -22.32 -5.76 -13.58
C LEU A 503 -21.09 -6.38 -12.89
N ARG A 504 -21.24 -7.58 -12.31
CA ARG A 504 -20.15 -8.36 -11.71
C ARG A 504 -19.27 -8.99 -12.79
N HIS A 505 -19.89 -9.52 -13.84
CA HIS A 505 -19.21 -10.12 -14.99
C HIS A 505 -18.36 -9.09 -15.73
N ALA A 506 -18.88 -7.88 -15.95
CA ALA A 506 -18.16 -6.79 -16.59
C ALA A 506 -16.88 -6.37 -15.85
N ALA A 507 -16.94 -6.31 -14.51
CA ALA A 507 -15.75 -6.03 -13.72
C ALA A 507 -14.71 -7.14 -13.87
N HIS A 508 -15.13 -8.41 -13.82
CA HIS A 508 -14.24 -9.56 -14.05
C HIS A 508 -13.63 -9.55 -15.47
N ASN A 509 -14.45 -9.32 -16.49
CA ASN A 509 -14.05 -9.28 -17.89
C ASN A 509 -13.02 -8.20 -18.18
N ALA A 510 -13.14 -7.05 -17.55
CA ALA A 510 -12.17 -5.97 -17.69
C ALA A 510 -11.00 -6.03 -16.69
N GLY A 511 -10.83 -7.13 -15.95
CA GLY A 511 -9.72 -7.30 -15.00
C GLY A 511 -9.80 -6.38 -13.77
N GLY A 512 -10.99 -5.87 -13.45
CA GLY A 512 -11.26 -5.11 -12.23
C GLY A 512 -12.05 -5.93 -11.21
N GLY A 513 -12.76 -5.23 -10.33
CA GLY A 513 -13.48 -5.81 -9.19
C GLY A 513 -14.88 -5.25 -9.02
N TYR A 514 -15.75 -6.07 -8.43
CA TYR A 514 -17.09 -5.68 -8.01
C TYR A 514 -17.11 -5.44 -6.50
N ILE A 515 -17.69 -4.31 -6.09
CA ILE A 515 -17.88 -3.95 -4.69
C ILE A 515 -19.38 -3.93 -4.40
N SER A 516 -19.80 -4.68 -3.39
CA SER A 516 -21.16 -4.62 -2.86
C SER A 516 -21.15 -3.76 -1.59
N VAL A 517 -22.04 -2.78 -1.54
CA VAL A 517 -22.14 -1.84 -0.41
C VAL A 517 -23.60 -1.63 -0.08
N SER A 518 -23.94 -1.50 1.21
CA SER A 518 -25.33 -1.27 1.65
C SER A 518 -25.49 -0.03 2.52
N ASP A 519 -24.39 0.62 2.92
CA ASP A 519 -24.39 1.83 3.74
C ASP A 519 -23.17 2.71 3.43
N ALA A 520 -23.18 3.95 3.93
CA ALA A 520 -22.14 4.94 3.65
C ALA A 520 -20.76 4.53 4.18
N GLN A 521 -20.68 3.82 5.30
CA GLN A 521 -19.40 3.45 5.91
C GLN A 521 -18.71 2.32 5.13
N GLN A 522 -19.49 1.31 4.72
CA GLN A 522 -19.02 0.26 3.82
C GLN A 522 -18.61 0.83 2.47
N PHE A 523 -19.38 1.80 1.95
CA PHE A 523 -19.02 2.52 0.73
C PHE A 523 -17.68 3.26 0.89
N ALA A 524 -17.54 4.06 1.95
CA ALA A 524 -16.32 4.83 2.22
C ALA A 524 -15.08 3.94 2.30
N THR A 525 -15.17 2.86 3.08
CA THR A 525 -14.05 1.94 3.31
C THR A 525 -13.68 1.21 2.03
N SER A 526 -14.65 0.62 1.34
CA SER A 526 -14.39 -0.19 0.15
C SER A 526 -13.93 0.64 -1.04
N LEU A 527 -14.50 1.83 -1.24
CA LEU A 527 -14.04 2.74 -2.29
C LEU A 527 -12.63 3.25 -1.98
N ARG A 528 -12.31 3.56 -0.73
CA ARG A 528 -10.96 3.97 -0.33
C ARG A 528 -9.95 2.86 -0.58
N ASP A 529 -10.26 1.63 -0.18
CA ASP A 529 -9.42 0.46 -0.44
C ASP A 529 -9.22 0.24 -1.94
N LEU A 530 -10.26 0.45 -2.76
CA LEU A 530 -10.16 0.40 -4.21
C LEU A 530 -9.22 1.48 -4.77
N LEU A 531 -9.37 2.74 -4.33
CA LEU A 531 -8.53 3.86 -4.78
C LEU A 531 -7.07 3.65 -4.36
N LEU A 532 -6.83 3.10 -3.17
CA LEU A 532 -5.50 2.71 -2.70
C LEU A 532 -4.94 1.52 -3.50
N ASN A 533 -5.76 0.52 -3.88
CA ASN A 533 -5.32 -0.56 -4.75
C ASN A 533 -4.95 -0.04 -6.16
N ILE A 534 -5.79 0.81 -6.76
CA ILE A 534 -5.52 1.42 -8.07
C ILE A 534 -4.19 2.18 -8.08
N THR A 535 -3.84 2.81 -6.96
CA THR A 535 -2.60 3.59 -6.81
C THR A 535 -1.41 2.72 -6.35
N GLY A 536 -1.68 1.67 -5.57
CA GLY A 536 -0.73 0.75 -4.94
C GLY A 536 -0.33 -0.47 -5.79
N GLU A 537 -1.06 -0.81 -6.85
CA GLU A 537 -0.70 -1.88 -7.81
C GLU A 537 0.61 -1.61 -8.58
N THR A 538 1.32 -0.53 -8.28
CA THR A 538 2.72 -0.33 -8.68
C THR A 538 3.63 -1.12 -7.75
N SER A 539 3.82 -2.41 -8.05
CA SER A 539 4.89 -3.21 -7.45
C SER A 539 6.24 -2.63 -7.85
N SER A 540 7.15 -2.47 -6.90
CA SER A 540 8.54 -2.08 -7.17
C SER A 540 9.48 -3.08 -6.51
N GLN A 541 10.52 -3.48 -7.24
CA GLN A 541 11.52 -4.42 -6.76
C GLN A 541 12.55 -3.66 -5.91
N ALA A 542 12.86 -4.20 -4.73
CA ALA A 542 14.05 -3.83 -3.99
C ALA A 542 15.25 -4.63 -4.53
N GLY A 543 16.49 -4.22 -4.18
CA GLY A 543 17.69 -4.83 -4.74
C GLY A 543 17.74 -6.37 -4.60
N VAL A 544 18.05 -7.05 -5.71
CA VAL A 544 18.08 -8.52 -5.82
C VAL A 544 19.39 -9.11 -5.24
N ALA A 545 19.31 -10.28 -4.62
CA ALA A 545 20.48 -11.08 -4.20
C ALA A 545 20.52 -12.44 -4.91
N ALA A 546 21.70 -13.06 -4.97
CA ALA A 546 21.90 -14.42 -5.51
C ALA A 546 22.53 -15.33 -4.45
N SER A 547 22.21 -16.62 -4.49
CA SER A 547 22.74 -17.66 -3.57
C SER A 547 24.22 -17.95 -3.75
N THR A 548 24.79 -17.65 -4.91
CA THR A 548 26.21 -17.89 -5.23
C THR A 548 26.75 -16.80 -6.15
N THR A 549 28.06 -16.56 -6.09
CA THR A 549 28.77 -15.64 -7.01
C THR A 549 29.09 -16.27 -8.37
N ALA A 550 28.84 -17.57 -8.53
CA ALA A 550 28.97 -18.32 -9.77
C ALA A 550 27.73 -19.21 -9.98
N LEU A 551 27.19 -19.24 -11.19
CA LEU A 551 26.01 -20.05 -11.55
C LEU A 551 26.37 -21.54 -11.48
N GLN A 552 25.68 -22.30 -10.64
CA GLN A 552 25.85 -23.75 -10.44
C GLN A 552 24.48 -24.42 -10.31
N ASN A 553 24.46 -25.76 -10.37
CA ASN A 553 23.22 -26.50 -10.13
C ASN A 553 22.68 -26.23 -8.72
N GLY A 554 21.43 -25.76 -8.65
CA GLY A 554 20.80 -25.31 -7.41
C GLY A 554 20.98 -23.82 -7.08
N THR A 555 21.60 -23.01 -7.94
CA THR A 555 21.65 -21.55 -7.72
C THR A 555 20.23 -20.96 -7.76
N LYS A 556 19.89 -20.25 -6.67
CA LYS A 556 18.66 -19.48 -6.50
C LYS A 556 18.92 -17.98 -6.60
N LYS A 557 17.91 -17.26 -7.10
CA LYS A 557 17.78 -15.79 -7.07
C LYS A 557 16.80 -15.40 -5.98
N TYR A 558 17.12 -14.38 -5.19
CA TYR A 558 16.27 -13.87 -4.12
C TYR A 558 15.82 -12.46 -4.45
N VAL A 559 14.51 -12.28 -4.56
CA VAL A 559 13.87 -11.05 -5.00
C VAL A 559 13.02 -10.51 -3.86
N PRO A 560 13.48 -9.48 -3.14
CA PRO A 560 12.60 -8.70 -2.29
C PRO A 560 11.74 -7.76 -3.14
N TYR A 561 10.49 -7.55 -2.75
CA TYR A 561 9.65 -6.52 -3.35
C TYR A 561 8.70 -5.92 -2.32
N TYR A 562 8.12 -4.78 -2.70
CA TYR A 562 7.14 -4.07 -1.89
C TYR A 562 5.96 -3.58 -2.73
N VAL A 563 4.85 -3.37 -2.04
CA VAL A 563 3.62 -2.77 -2.57
C VAL A 563 3.33 -1.48 -1.84
N THR A 564 3.14 -0.40 -2.61
CA THR A 564 2.95 0.95 -2.08
C THR A 564 1.49 1.18 -1.70
N GLY A 565 1.22 2.12 -0.79
CA GLY A 565 -0.13 2.37 -0.26
C GLY A 565 -0.60 1.32 0.75
N GLU A 566 -0.44 0.03 0.44
CA GLU A 566 -0.74 -1.07 1.36
C GLU A 566 0.42 -1.39 2.31
N TRP A 567 1.65 -0.96 1.97
CA TRP A 567 2.91 -1.12 2.73
C TRP A 567 3.09 -2.52 3.33
N TRP A 568 3.19 -3.49 2.44
CA TRP A 568 3.63 -4.84 2.73
C TRP A 568 4.70 -5.25 1.72
N GLY A 569 5.48 -6.27 2.08
CA GLY A 569 6.55 -6.80 1.26
C GLY A 569 6.59 -8.31 1.26
N ASN A 570 7.49 -8.85 0.44
CA ASN A 570 7.70 -10.28 0.33
C ASN A 570 9.13 -10.55 -0.12
N LEU A 571 9.61 -11.75 0.18
CA LEU A 571 10.85 -12.31 -0.34
C LEU A 571 10.51 -13.56 -1.14
N LYS A 572 10.82 -13.53 -2.44
CA LYS A 572 10.67 -14.67 -3.35
C LYS A 572 12.03 -15.29 -3.62
N SER A 573 12.08 -16.62 -3.62
CA SER A 573 13.22 -17.38 -4.11
C SER A 573 12.84 -18.04 -5.43
N LEU A 574 13.61 -17.76 -6.47
CA LEU A 574 13.42 -18.28 -7.82
C LEU A 574 14.55 -19.24 -8.16
N ASN A 575 14.22 -20.36 -8.80
CA ASN A 575 15.21 -21.26 -9.36
C ASN A 575 15.80 -20.66 -10.63
N LEU A 576 17.11 -20.79 -10.82
CA LEU A 576 17.78 -20.39 -12.05
C LEU A 576 18.22 -21.63 -12.85
N ASP A 577 18.11 -21.52 -14.16
CA ASP A 577 18.73 -22.45 -15.10
C ASP A 577 20.25 -22.28 -15.09
N VAL A 578 20.97 -23.40 -15.10
CA VAL A 578 22.43 -23.46 -14.94
C VAL A 578 23.23 -23.11 -16.19
N GLN A 579 22.59 -23.09 -17.37
CA GLN A 579 23.24 -22.82 -18.65
C GLN A 579 23.12 -21.34 -19.03
N ASN A 580 21.96 -20.72 -18.75
CA ASN A 580 21.64 -19.38 -19.25
C ASN A 580 21.14 -18.39 -18.17
N ALA A 581 21.09 -18.79 -16.90
CA ALA A 581 20.60 -17.98 -15.78
C ALA A 581 19.13 -17.52 -15.89
N ASN A 582 18.33 -18.16 -16.75
CA ASN A 582 16.90 -17.87 -16.84
C ASN A 582 16.15 -18.37 -15.60
N GLU A 583 15.10 -17.65 -15.21
CA GLU A 583 14.22 -18.06 -14.12
C GLU A 583 13.36 -19.26 -14.57
N THR A 584 13.45 -20.38 -13.86
CA THR A 584 12.73 -21.63 -14.21
C THR A 584 11.48 -21.87 -13.36
N GLY A 585 11.29 -21.08 -12.30
CA GLY A 585 10.08 -21.13 -11.47
C GLY A 585 10.32 -20.62 -10.05
N LEU A 586 9.22 -20.52 -9.29
CA LEU A 586 9.24 -20.17 -7.87
C LEU A 586 9.70 -21.38 -7.04
N ALA A 587 10.74 -21.22 -6.23
CA ALA A 587 11.19 -22.22 -5.26
C ALA A 587 10.37 -22.12 -3.97
N TRP A 588 10.26 -20.91 -3.43
CA TRP A 588 9.41 -20.58 -2.27
C TRP A 588 9.20 -19.07 -2.21
N GLU A 589 8.20 -18.65 -1.42
CA GLU A 589 7.94 -17.25 -1.07
C GLU A 589 7.57 -17.16 0.41
N VAL A 590 7.92 -16.04 1.06
CA VAL A 590 7.61 -15.83 2.49
C VAL A 590 6.12 -15.58 2.70
N VAL A 591 5.50 -14.79 1.83
CA VAL A 591 4.07 -14.51 1.82
C VAL A 591 3.48 -15.15 0.58
N THR A 592 2.55 -16.09 0.74
CA THR A 592 1.94 -16.78 -0.40
C THR A 592 1.03 -15.83 -1.17
N THR A 593 1.28 -15.70 -2.47
CA THR A 593 0.50 -14.82 -3.36
C THR A 593 -0.40 -15.62 -4.30
N ASN A 594 -1.57 -15.07 -4.62
CA ASN A 594 -2.48 -15.65 -5.62
C ASN A 594 -2.03 -15.29 -7.05
N ALA A 595 -2.80 -15.71 -8.06
CA ALA A 595 -2.48 -15.45 -9.46
C ALA A 595 -2.41 -13.95 -9.80
N GLU A 596 -3.11 -13.09 -9.05
CA GLU A 596 -3.08 -11.63 -9.17
C GLU A 596 -1.96 -10.97 -8.34
N GLY A 597 -1.08 -11.74 -7.72
CA GLY A 597 0.03 -11.24 -6.89
C GLY A 597 -0.38 -10.73 -5.51
N LYS A 598 -1.62 -10.99 -5.07
CA LYS A 598 -2.15 -10.55 -3.76
C LYS A 598 -1.90 -11.59 -2.66
N PRO A 599 -1.65 -11.17 -1.40
CA PRO A 599 -1.48 -12.10 -0.29
C PRO A 599 -2.73 -12.95 -0.06
N THR A 600 -2.54 -14.25 0.06
CA THR A 600 -3.60 -15.21 0.42
C THR A 600 -3.84 -15.29 1.94
N GLY A 601 -2.95 -14.70 2.73
CA GLY A 601 -2.89 -14.83 4.18
C GLY A 601 -1.99 -15.96 4.69
N ALA A 602 -1.55 -16.87 3.82
CA ALA A 602 -0.55 -17.89 4.14
C ALA A 602 0.88 -17.30 4.12
N THR A 603 1.72 -17.74 5.05
CA THR A 603 3.11 -17.27 5.19
C THR A 603 3.99 -18.29 5.88
N THR A 604 5.29 -18.23 5.64
CA THR A 604 6.33 -19.02 6.30
C THR A 604 6.80 -18.40 7.63
N ILE A 605 6.32 -17.21 7.99
CA ILE A 605 6.59 -16.56 9.28
C ILE A 605 5.86 -17.35 10.39
N PRO A 606 6.57 -17.79 11.45
CA PRO A 606 5.97 -18.51 12.56
C PRO A 606 4.89 -17.71 13.29
N SER A 607 3.97 -18.42 13.95
CA SER A 607 2.97 -17.79 14.83
C SER A 607 3.63 -16.97 15.95
N HIS A 608 3.01 -15.85 16.31
CA HIS A 608 3.51 -14.88 17.29
C HIS A 608 3.87 -15.49 18.67
N THR A 609 3.30 -16.65 19.02
CA THR A 609 3.58 -17.39 20.26
C THR A 609 4.90 -18.17 20.23
N THR A 610 5.39 -18.54 19.04
CA THR A 610 6.60 -19.34 18.82
C THR A 610 7.70 -18.59 18.08
N ARG A 611 7.39 -17.42 17.52
CA ARG A 611 8.31 -16.59 16.75
C ARG A 611 9.48 -16.09 17.61
N ASN A 612 10.69 -16.26 17.12
CA ASN A 612 11.92 -15.80 17.77
C ASN A 612 12.19 -14.34 17.41
N VAL A 613 11.65 -13.41 18.20
CA VAL A 613 11.84 -11.97 18.01
C VAL A 613 12.72 -11.42 19.12
N ILE A 614 13.86 -10.84 18.77
CA ILE A 614 14.87 -10.29 19.68
C ILE A 614 14.91 -8.78 19.53
N VAL A 615 14.89 -8.06 20.65
CA VAL A 615 15.10 -6.60 20.68
C VAL A 615 16.45 -6.29 21.32
N SER A 616 17.15 -5.34 20.73
CA SER A 616 18.44 -4.84 21.22
C SER A 616 18.31 -4.11 22.57
N THR A 617 19.32 -4.24 23.43
CA THR A 617 19.41 -3.59 24.74
C THR A 617 20.82 -3.04 25.00
N GLN A 618 20.99 -2.31 26.10
CA GLN A 618 22.31 -1.86 26.58
C GLN A 618 22.90 -2.76 27.68
N GLY A 619 22.50 -4.04 27.73
CA GLY A 619 23.06 -4.99 28.69
C GLY A 619 24.58 -5.18 28.53
N SER A 620 25.29 -5.46 29.62
CA SER A 620 26.76 -5.57 29.62
C SER A 620 27.27 -6.88 29.00
N LEU A 621 26.61 -8.01 29.30
CA LEU A 621 26.97 -9.34 28.80
C LEU A 621 26.04 -9.84 27.68
N VAL A 622 24.76 -9.54 27.80
CA VAL A 622 23.72 -9.92 26.82
C VAL A 622 23.04 -8.64 26.36
N LYS A 623 23.18 -8.34 25.07
CA LYS A 623 22.69 -7.10 24.46
C LYS A 623 21.40 -7.27 23.68
N GLY A 624 20.69 -8.38 23.92
CA GLY A 624 19.38 -8.65 23.32
C GLY A 624 18.47 -9.41 24.28
N VAL A 625 17.17 -9.15 24.24
CA VAL A 625 16.15 -9.89 24.98
C VAL A 625 14.99 -10.24 24.05
N ASN A 626 14.18 -11.22 24.43
CA ASN A 626 12.96 -11.54 23.68
C ASN A 626 12.02 -10.33 23.65
N PHE A 627 11.44 -10.03 22.50
CA PHE A 627 10.49 -8.93 22.34
C PHE A 627 9.11 -9.34 22.86
N ASN A 628 8.90 -9.19 24.16
CA ASN A 628 7.61 -9.30 24.83
C ASN A 628 7.55 -8.31 26.01
N TYR A 629 6.34 -8.07 26.51
CA TYR A 629 6.10 -7.08 27.55
C TYR A 629 7.00 -7.26 28.78
N ILE A 630 7.10 -8.48 29.31
CA ILE A 630 7.85 -8.78 30.55
C ILE A 630 9.36 -8.53 30.35
N ALA A 631 9.92 -9.09 29.28
CA ALA A 631 11.35 -8.97 28.98
C ALA A 631 11.73 -7.52 28.64
N ALA A 632 10.90 -6.81 27.86
CA ALA A 632 11.13 -5.41 27.52
C ALA A 632 11.04 -4.49 28.74
N SER A 633 10.08 -4.75 29.64
CA SER A 633 9.95 -4.02 30.92
C SER A 633 11.16 -4.24 31.82
N THR A 634 11.58 -5.50 32.00
CA THR A 634 12.76 -5.88 32.80
C THR A 634 14.04 -5.26 32.23
N ALA A 635 14.14 -5.16 30.91
CA ALA A 635 15.26 -4.52 30.22
C ALA A 635 15.18 -2.98 30.17
N GLY A 636 14.18 -2.35 30.79
CA GLY A 636 14.04 -0.89 30.86
C GLY A 636 13.71 -0.22 29.51
N LEU A 637 13.12 -0.98 28.57
CA LEU A 637 12.80 -0.52 27.22
C LEU A 637 11.47 0.24 27.13
N ILE A 638 10.70 0.32 28.23
CA ILE A 638 9.45 1.08 28.30
C ILE A 638 9.76 2.45 28.92
N ALA A 639 9.29 3.51 28.28
CA ALA A 639 9.41 4.88 28.76
C ALA A 639 8.51 5.12 29.97
N THR A 640 8.76 6.20 30.71
CA THR A 640 7.87 6.66 31.79
C THR A 640 6.78 7.60 31.27
N THR A 641 6.89 8.06 30.02
CA THR A 641 6.00 9.01 29.36
C THR A 641 5.22 8.36 28.21
N SER A 642 4.09 8.95 27.86
CA SER A 642 3.28 8.57 26.69
C SER A 642 3.79 9.18 25.39
N THR A 643 4.68 10.17 25.48
CA THR A 643 5.36 10.74 24.32
C THR A 643 6.42 9.78 23.79
N PRO A 644 6.49 9.59 22.45
CA PRO A 644 7.54 8.79 21.83
C PRO A 644 8.93 9.27 22.24
N VAL A 645 9.71 8.37 22.83
CA VAL A 645 11.14 8.59 23.12
C VAL A 645 11.94 7.68 22.21
N SER A 646 12.89 8.25 21.47
CA SER A 646 13.82 7.44 20.67
C SER A 646 14.52 6.41 21.57
N ASN A 647 14.64 5.15 21.13
CA ASN A 647 15.13 3.99 21.90
C ASN A 647 14.20 3.37 22.97
N LYS A 648 12.98 3.86 23.18
CA LYS A 648 12.04 3.25 24.13
C LYS A 648 10.63 3.16 23.57
N LEU A 649 9.90 2.12 23.96
CA LEU A 649 8.46 2.03 23.74
C LEU A 649 7.75 3.06 24.64
N ILE A 650 6.65 3.63 24.18
CA ILE A 650 5.81 4.52 25.00
C ILE A 650 5.23 3.76 26.20
N ASN A 651 4.94 4.46 27.30
CA ASN A 651 4.42 3.82 28.52
C ASN A 651 3.02 3.19 28.34
N THR A 652 2.31 3.57 27.29
CA THR A 652 1.00 3.02 26.91
C THR A 652 1.10 1.83 25.94
N PHE A 653 2.31 1.38 25.58
CA PHE A 653 2.48 0.28 24.62
C PHE A 653 1.98 -1.05 25.22
N SER A 654 0.85 -1.54 24.72
CA SER A 654 0.13 -2.66 25.32
C SER A 654 0.70 -4.03 24.92
N THR A 655 0.38 -5.07 25.70
CA THR A 655 0.71 -6.46 25.36
C THR A 655 0.14 -6.87 23.99
N ASP A 656 -1.05 -6.36 23.64
CA ASP A 656 -1.66 -6.63 22.32
C ASP A 656 -0.89 -5.97 21.19
N GLN A 657 -0.28 -4.80 21.41
CA GLN A 657 0.62 -4.19 20.43
C GLN A 657 1.91 -5.01 20.29
N PHE A 658 2.48 -5.56 21.38
CA PHE A 658 3.58 -6.51 21.28
C PHE A 658 3.19 -7.75 20.45
N ASN A 659 2.01 -8.32 20.70
CA ASN A 659 1.51 -9.47 19.96
C ASN A 659 1.31 -9.14 18.48
N TYR A 660 0.72 -7.98 18.18
CA TYR A 660 0.51 -7.51 16.82
C TYR A 660 1.82 -7.39 16.04
N ILE A 661 2.84 -6.72 16.61
CA ILE A 661 4.17 -6.61 15.98
C ILE A 661 4.82 -7.97 15.76
N ARG A 662 4.63 -8.91 16.71
CA ARG A 662 5.09 -10.29 16.55
C ARG A 662 4.30 -11.09 15.51
N GLY A 663 3.14 -10.62 15.06
CA GLY A 663 2.37 -11.22 13.98
C GLY A 663 0.95 -11.67 14.35
N ASP A 664 0.46 -11.35 15.56
CA ASP A 664 -0.94 -11.61 15.90
C ASP A 664 -1.87 -10.69 15.09
N ARG A 665 -2.92 -11.28 14.53
CA ARG A 665 -3.90 -10.60 13.66
C ARG A 665 -5.27 -10.44 14.33
N SER A 666 -5.43 -10.93 15.57
CA SER A 666 -6.72 -10.99 16.28
C SER A 666 -7.40 -9.63 16.47
N ASN A 667 -6.62 -8.55 16.56
CA ASN A 667 -7.09 -7.18 16.76
C ASN A 667 -7.09 -6.31 15.49
N GLU A 668 -6.92 -6.91 14.30
CA GLU A 668 -6.95 -6.20 13.01
C GLU A 668 -8.39 -5.87 12.60
N GLY A 669 -8.74 -4.58 12.49
CA GLY A 669 -10.08 -4.10 12.10
C GLY A 669 -11.24 -4.49 13.03
N THR A 670 -10.97 -5.28 14.07
CA THR A 670 -11.92 -5.76 15.09
C THR A 670 -11.23 -5.68 16.47
N GLY A 671 -11.99 -5.72 17.57
CA GLY A 671 -11.40 -5.56 18.91
C GLY A 671 -10.82 -4.16 19.14
N LEU A 672 -9.50 -4.07 19.30
CA LEU A 672 -8.77 -2.79 19.48
C LEU A 672 -8.63 -1.95 18.19
N ASN A 673 -9.15 -2.45 17.06
CA ASN A 673 -9.18 -1.74 15.77
C ASN A 673 -7.78 -1.32 15.28
N PHE A 674 -6.80 -2.22 15.43
CA PHE A 674 -5.48 -2.02 14.82
C PHE A 674 -5.60 -2.06 13.29
N ARG A 675 -4.64 -1.44 12.62
CA ARG A 675 -4.49 -1.52 11.16
C ARG A 675 -4.63 -2.97 10.68
N LYS A 676 -5.47 -3.16 9.67
CA LYS A 676 -5.53 -4.42 8.93
C LYS A 676 -4.30 -4.52 8.02
N ARG A 677 -3.57 -5.63 8.11
CA ARG A 677 -2.40 -5.89 7.28
C ARG A 677 -2.76 -6.79 6.10
N PHE A 678 -2.14 -6.55 4.95
CA PHE A 678 -2.25 -7.46 3.81
C PHE A 678 -1.34 -8.68 3.97
N ALA A 679 -0.13 -8.48 4.52
CA ALA A 679 0.81 -9.54 4.87
C ALA A 679 1.51 -9.23 6.20
N LEU A 680 2.11 -10.26 6.81
CA LEU A 680 2.90 -10.09 8.04
C LEU A 680 4.25 -9.43 7.81
N LEU A 681 4.87 -9.65 6.65
CA LEU A 681 6.15 -9.05 6.30
C LEU A 681 5.94 -7.61 5.81
N GLY A 682 6.64 -6.67 6.45
CA GLY A 682 6.67 -5.27 6.03
C GLY A 682 7.27 -5.08 4.63
N ASP A 683 7.04 -3.89 4.05
CA ASP A 683 7.68 -3.52 2.79
C ASP A 683 9.22 -3.50 2.91
N ILE A 684 9.89 -3.95 1.86
CA ILE A 684 11.35 -4.02 1.74
C ILE A 684 11.72 -3.10 0.59
N VAL A 685 12.33 -1.95 0.85
CA VAL A 685 12.52 -0.89 -0.16
C VAL A 685 13.98 -0.75 -0.53
N ASN A 686 14.84 -0.44 0.44
CA ASN A 686 16.27 -0.23 0.18
C ASN A 686 17.15 -1.38 0.72
N SER A 687 16.60 -2.24 1.57
CA SER A 687 17.35 -3.36 2.14
C SER A 687 17.60 -4.44 1.09
N ARG A 688 18.84 -4.91 1.03
CA ARG A 688 19.28 -6.01 0.15
C ARG A 688 19.47 -7.28 0.98
N PRO A 689 19.02 -8.46 0.50
CA PRO A 689 19.23 -9.70 1.23
C PRO A 689 20.71 -10.07 1.30
N SER A 690 21.23 -10.30 2.51
CA SER A 690 22.53 -10.91 2.77
C SER A 690 22.37 -12.40 2.97
N PHE A 691 22.96 -13.20 2.08
CA PHE A 691 22.94 -14.65 2.19
C PHE A 691 24.10 -15.15 3.06
N VAL A 692 23.81 -15.75 4.21
CA VAL A 692 24.81 -16.27 5.15
C VAL A 692 24.78 -17.79 5.11
N LYS A 693 25.85 -18.38 4.57
CA LYS A 693 26.09 -19.84 4.55
C LYS A 693 27.59 -20.12 4.58
N ASN A 694 28.15 -20.45 3.44
CA ASN A 694 29.55 -20.83 3.22
C ASN A 694 30.36 -19.74 2.50
N ASN A 695 29.80 -18.54 2.33
CA ASN A 695 30.50 -17.42 1.69
C ASN A 695 31.81 -17.12 2.40
N THR A 696 32.90 -17.06 1.63
CA THR A 696 34.17 -16.51 2.10
C THR A 696 34.18 -15.02 1.81
N ASP A 697 34.60 -14.19 2.77
CA ASP A 697 34.75 -12.76 2.54
C ASP A 697 35.66 -12.53 1.30
N PRO A 698 35.16 -11.88 0.23
CA PRO A 698 35.90 -11.70 -1.03
C PRO A 698 37.23 -10.98 -0.87
N ASN A 699 37.39 -10.20 0.21
CA ASN A 699 38.60 -9.43 0.50
C ASN A 699 39.55 -10.13 1.48
N SER A 700 39.21 -11.36 1.92
CA SER A 700 39.87 -12.02 3.06
C SER A 700 41.07 -12.89 2.66
N LEU A 701 42.17 -12.24 2.32
CA LEU A 701 43.49 -12.88 2.44
C LEU A 701 43.97 -12.90 3.90
N TYR A 702 43.06 -13.10 4.88
CA TYR A 702 43.37 -13.03 6.33
C TYR A 702 44.35 -14.11 6.80
N PHE A 703 44.58 -15.15 6.01
CA PHE A 703 45.68 -16.09 6.25
C PHE A 703 47.07 -15.42 6.12
N LYS A 704 47.15 -14.22 5.53
CA LYS A 704 48.34 -13.37 5.44
C LYS A 704 48.53 -12.43 6.63
N LEU A 705 47.61 -12.42 7.61
CA LEU A 705 47.75 -11.53 8.76
C LEU A 705 49.04 -11.81 9.53
N PRO A 706 49.73 -10.78 10.04
CA PRO A 706 50.93 -10.95 10.86
C PRO A 706 50.66 -11.83 12.09
N SER A 707 51.62 -12.65 12.48
CA SER A 707 51.50 -13.52 13.67
C SER A 707 51.22 -12.74 14.96
N SER A 708 51.69 -11.49 15.05
CA SER A 708 51.46 -10.57 16.16
C SER A 708 49.98 -10.16 16.35
N GLN A 709 49.16 -10.21 15.29
CA GLN A 709 47.72 -9.88 15.37
C GLN A 709 46.84 -11.12 15.65
N GLY A 710 47.41 -12.32 15.50
CA GLY A 710 46.68 -13.58 15.69
C GLY A 710 45.62 -13.85 14.61
N GLY A 711 44.98 -15.01 14.69
CA GLY A 711 43.87 -15.39 13.80
C GLY A 711 44.27 -15.88 12.41
N GLY A 712 45.40 -15.45 11.83
CA GLY A 712 45.80 -15.81 10.46
C GLY A 712 45.88 -17.32 10.20
N ILE A 713 46.64 -18.06 11.01
CA ILE A 713 46.73 -19.53 10.92
C ILE A 713 45.36 -20.19 11.15
N ALA A 714 44.60 -19.70 12.13
CA ALA A 714 43.29 -20.24 12.49
C ALA A 714 42.21 -19.99 11.42
N TYR A 715 42.42 -19.02 10.51
CA TYR A 715 41.43 -18.63 9.51
C TYR A 715 41.15 -19.74 8.51
N THR A 716 42.17 -20.51 8.13
CA THR A 716 42.01 -21.65 7.21
C THR A 716 41.05 -22.71 7.78
N ASN A 717 41.21 -23.03 9.08
CA ASN A 717 40.32 -23.96 9.78
C ASN A 717 38.90 -23.40 9.95
N TYR A 718 38.80 -22.09 10.22
CA TYR A 718 37.51 -21.41 10.29
C TYR A 718 36.75 -21.46 8.96
N LYS A 719 37.43 -21.17 7.82
CA LYS A 719 36.81 -21.29 6.49
C LYS A 719 36.29 -22.69 6.21
N GLN A 720 37.03 -23.73 6.59
CA GLN A 720 36.58 -25.11 6.45
C GLN A 720 35.36 -25.42 7.34
N THR A 721 35.34 -24.88 8.55
CA THR A 721 34.17 -25.00 9.44
C THR A 721 32.95 -24.30 8.85
N LYS A 722 33.13 -23.09 8.31
CA LYS A 722 32.09 -22.29 7.67
C LYS A 722 31.56 -22.97 6.40
N SER A 723 32.43 -23.58 5.60
CA SER A 723 32.03 -24.29 4.37
C SER A 723 31.21 -25.55 4.63
N ASN A 724 31.30 -26.14 5.82
CA ASN A 724 30.54 -27.33 6.21
C ASN A 724 29.10 -27.03 6.65
N ARG A 725 28.65 -25.77 6.63
CA ARG A 725 27.26 -25.41 6.93
C ARG A 725 26.33 -25.91 5.82
N THR A 726 25.39 -26.78 6.19
CA THR A 726 24.47 -27.43 5.25
C THR A 726 23.28 -26.55 4.85
N GLU A 727 22.94 -25.55 5.66
CA GLU A 727 21.77 -24.67 5.49
C GLU A 727 22.18 -23.19 5.54
N GLY A 728 21.57 -22.38 4.67
CA GLY A 728 21.81 -20.94 4.59
C GLY A 728 20.67 -20.12 5.18
N VAL A 729 20.96 -18.88 5.58
CA VAL A 729 19.96 -17.93 6.09
C VAL A 729 20.10 -16.59 5.36
N LEU A 730 18.98 -16.08 4.87
CA LEU A 730 18.85 -14.78 4.21
C LEU A 730 18.46 -13.72 5.22
N PHE A 731 19.32 -12.73 5.43
CA PHE A 731 19.05 -11.60 6.28
C PHE A 731 18.65 -10.36 5.48
N LEU A 732 17.56 -9.71 5.85
CA LEU A 732 17.11 -8.46 5.21
C LEU A 732 16.25 -7.62 6.15
N GLY A 733 16.34 -6.30 6.01
CA GLY A 733 15.52 -5.36 6.76
C GLY A 733 14.15 -5.13 6.12
N ALA A 734 13.12 -5.01 6.94
CA ALA A 734 11.78 -4.62 6.51
C ALA A 734 11.20 -3.49 7.38
N ASN A 735 10.23 -2.76 6.81
CA ASN A 735 9.57 -1.62 7.44
C ASN A 735 8.41 -2.01 8.37
N ASP A 736 8.38 -3.25 8.84
CA ASP A 736 7.61 -3.69 10.01
C ASP A 736 8.43 -3.56 11.32
N GLY A 737 9.63 -2.97 11.24
CA GLY A 737 10.49 -2.70 12.39
C GLY A 737 11.63 -3.70 12.58
N MET A 738 11.76 -4.70 11.71
CA MET A 738 12.61 -5.86 11.94
C MET A 738 13.63 -6.09 10.84
N LEU A 739 14.79 -6.61 11.24
CA LEU A 739 15.66 -7.39 10.39
C LEU A 739 15.24 -8.86 10.50
N HIS A 740 14.91 -9.50 9.38
CA HIS A 740 14.46 -10.89 9.34
C HIS A 740 15.58 -11.81 8.86
N GLY A 741 15.60 -13.05 9.37
CA GLY A 741 16.43 -14.15 8.90
C GLY A 741 15.56 -15.31 8.40
N PHE A 742 15.61 -15.62 7.10
CA PHE A 742 14.82 -16.70 6.48
C PHE A 742 15.70 -17.85 5.99
N LYS A 743 15.29 -19.10 6.26
CA LYS A 743 16.00 -20.29 5.76
C LYS A 743 15.98 -20.35 4.23
N GLU A 744 17.10 -20.78 3.65
CA GLU A 744 17.23 -20.98 2.21
C GLU A 744 16.37 -22.12 1.66
N SER A 745 16.13 -23.17 2.45
CA SER A 745 15.39 -24.35 2.00
C SER A 745 13.90 -24.09 1.77
N ASP A 746 13.25 -23.38 2.70
CA ASP A 746 11.79 -23.28 2.79
C ASP A 746 11.27 -21.86 3.07
N GLY A 747 12.15 -20.86 3.16
CA GLY A 747 11.76 -19.49 3.48
C GLY A 747 11.25 -19.29 4.90
N LYS A 748 11.37 -20.28 5.80
CA LYS A 748 10.90 -20.17 7.19
C LYS A 748 11.76 -19.17 7.97
N GLU A 749 11.10 -18.25 8.68
CA GLU A 749 11.80 -17.30 9.54
C GLU A 749 12.39 -17.99 10.77
N VAL A 750 13.69 -17.77 11.02
CA VAL A 750 14.43 -18.29 12.19
C VAL A 750 14.78 -17.20 13.20
N LEU A 751 14.76 -15.95 12.76
CA LEU A 751 15.04 -14.79 13.60
C LEU A 751 14.31 -13.56 13.05
N ALA A 752 13.78 -12.75 13.95
CA ALA A 752 13.52 -11.33 13.72
C ALA A 752 14.25 -10.49 14.77
N PHE A 753 14.98 -9.46 14.35
CA PHE A 753 15.75 -8.57 15.21
C PHE A 753 15.23 -7.13 15.12
N ILE A 754 14.92 -6.53 16.26
CA ILE A 754 14.44 -5.14 16.37
C ILE A 754 15.56 -4.28 16.95
N PRO A 755 16.15 -3.37 16.16
CA PRO A 755 17.03 -2.33 16.69
C PRO A 755 16.29 -1.49 17.72
N ARG A 756 16.92 -1.21 18.85
CA ARG A 756 16.31 -0.42 19.92
C ARG A 756 15.92 0.97 19.43
N SER A 757 16.69 1.54 18.52
CA SER A 757 16.49 2.88 17.96
C SER A 757 15.14 3.08 17.27
N VAL A 758 14.49 2.01 16.82
CA VAL A 758 13.17 2.10 16.17
C VAL A 758 11.99 2.05 17.16
N LEU A 759 12.20 1.68 18.43
CA LEU A 759 11.12 1.42 19.40
C LEU A 759 10.17 2.59 19.62
N GLY A 760 10.68 3.82 19.62
CA GLY A 760 9.85 5.02 19.84
C GLY A 760 8.67 5.13 18.87
N ASN A 761 8.84 4.61 17.65
CA ASN A 761 7.85 4.71 16.59
C ASN A 761 7.09 3.41 16.32
N LEU A 762 7.46 2.29 16.94
CA LEU A 762 6.86 0.97 16.65
C LEU A 762 5.34 0.94 16.84
N HIS A 763 4.81 1.76 17.76
CA HIS A 763 3.37 1.85 18.02
C HIS A 763 2.56 2.28 16.78
N LEU A 764 3.17 3.02 15.86
CA LEU A 764 2.50 3.54 14.67
C LEU A 764 2.18 2.45 13.65
N LEU A 765 2.85 1.29 13.70
CA LEU A 765 2.50 0.14 12.88
C LEU A 765 1.09 -0.40 13.17
N THR A 766 0.52 -0.06 14.32
CA THR A 766 -0.86 -0.40 14.71
C THR A 766 -1.89 0.64 14.26
N ASP A 767 -1.46 1.83 13.80
CA ASP A 767 -2.35 2.93 13.41
C ASP A 767 -3.07 2.61 12.09
N ILE A 768 -4.40 2.69 12.11
CA ILE A 768 -5.27 2.50 10.94
C ILE A 768 -4.94 3.45 9.78
N ASN A 769 -4.34 4.61 10.06
CA ASN A 769 -3.90 5.59 9.07
C ASN A 769 -2.45 5.41 8.62
N TYR A 770 -1.73 4.38 9.09
CA TYR A 770 -0.36 4.11 8.64
C TYR A 770 -0.22 4.01 7.11
N PRO A 771 -1.18 3.49 6.32
CA PRO A 771 -1.17 3.58 4.86
C PRO A 771 -0.84 4.97 4.27
N LEU A 772 -1.22 6.04 4.97
CA LEU A 772 -0.95 7.42 4.58
C LEU A 772 0.23 8.08 5.32
N ASN A 773 0.71 7.43 6.37
CA ASN A 773 1.73 7.96 7.28
C ASN A 773 2.90 6.98 7.41
N HIS A 774 3.25 6.34 6.30
CA HIS A 774 4.34 5.39 6.22
C HIS A 774 5.65 6.02 6.71
N ARG A 775 6.51 5.17 7.26
CA ARG A 775 7.87 5.54 7.63
C ARG A 775 8.80 4.37 7.47
N PHE A 776 10.05 4.68 7.21
CA PHE A 776 11.09 3.67 7.22
C PHE A 776 11.42 3.26 8.67
N TYR A 777 11.70 1.98 8.86
CA TYR A 777 12.18 1.45 10.15
C TYR A 777 13.55 0.81 9.99
N VAL A 778 13.61 -0.43 9.50
CA VAL A 778 14.84 -1.17 9.24
C VAL A 778 14.97 -1.34 7.74
N ASP A 779 15.42 -0.28 7.08
CA ASP A 779 15.44 -0.19 5.61
C ASP A 779 16.86 -0.16 5.05
N GLY A 780 17.87 -0.19 5.92
CA GLY A 780 19.27 -0.08 5.53
C GLY A 780 19.84 -1.36 4.91
N PRO A 781 21.00 -1.25 4.26
CA PRO A 781 21.73 -2.42 3.78
C PRO A 781 22.26 -3.26 4.94
N THR A 782 22.55 -4.51 4.61
CA THR A 782 23.27 -5.44 5.48
C THR A 782 24.48 -5.99 4.74
N LYS A 783 25.53 -6.30 5.50
CA LYS A 783 26.77 -6.85 4.95
C LYS A 783 27.30 -7.96 5.86
N GLU A 784 27.55 -9.12 5.27
CA GLU A 784 28.25 -10.23 5.92
C GLU A 784 29.76 -9.94 5.94
N ALA A 785 30.43 -10.24 7.05
CA ALA A 785 31.89 -10.20 7.17
C ALA A 785 32.43 -11.25 8.14
N ASP A 786 33.73 -11.51 8.08
CA ASP A 786 34.45 -12.37 9.01
C ASP A 786 35.48 -11.55 9.82
N ALA A 787 35.56 -11.78 11.13
CA ALA A 787 36.51 -11.06 11.99
C ALA A 787 37.05 -11.92 13.13
N TYR A 788 38.31 -11.67 13.53
CA TYR A 788 38.96 -12.33 14.66
C TYR A 788 38.90 -11.44 15.91
N ILE A 789 37.82 -11.56 16.68
CA ILE A 789 37.49 -10.62 17.75
C ILE A 789 37.03 -11.34 19.02
N ASN A 790 37.02 -10.62 20.14
CA ASN A 790 36.30 -11.07 21.33
C ASN A 790 34.79 -11.02 21.05
N ALA A 791 34.14 -12.17 21.08
CA ALA A 791 32.72 -12.32 20.75
C ALA A 791 32.03 -13.24 21.76
N PRO A 792 30.69 -13.21 21.87
CA PRO A 792 29.93 -14.13 22.70
C PRO A 792 30.35 -15.60 22.50
N SER A 793 30.45 -16.35 23.60
CA SER A 793 30.77 -17.77 23.54
C SER A 793 29.67 -18.56 22.81
N LEU A 794 30.07 -19.42 21.87
CA LEU A 794 29.14 -20.28 21.13
C LEU A 794 28.57 -21.43 21.96
N SER A 795 29.19 -21.77 23.08
CA SER A 795 28.86 -22.94 23.92
C SER A 795 28.48 -22.59 25.37
N GLY A 796 28.50 -21.31 25.76
CA GLY A 796 28.18 -20.90 27.13
C GLY A 796 27.89 -19.41 27.28
N SER A 797 27.86 -18.92 28.52
CA SER A 797 27.81 -17.50 28.87
C SER A 797 29.21 -16.91 28.92
N GLY A 798 29.41 -15.69 28.40
CA GLY A 798 30.69 -14.98 28.40
C GLY A 798 31.21 -14.69 26.99
N THR A 799 32.45 -14.21 26.90
CA THR A 799 33.10 -13.84 25.63
C THR A 799 34.40 -14.61 25.41
N THR A 800 34.73 -14.89 24.15
CA THR A 800 35.95 -15.58 23.73
C THR A 800 36.49 -14.94 22.45
N THR A 801 37.81 -14.80 22.33
CA THR A 801 38.44 -14.40 21.06
C THR A 801 38.40 -15.55 20.06
N ARG A 802 37.72 -15.33 18.94
CA ARG A 802 37.58 -16.33 17.87
C ARG A 802 37.23 -15.67 16.54
N TRP A 803 37.38 -16.44 15.47
CA TRP A 803 36.74 -16.07 14.21
C TRP A 803 35.23 -16.08 14.39
N THR A 804 34.62 -14.97 13.98
CA THR A 804 33.21 -14.68 14.16
C THR A 804 32.65 -14.23 12.81
N ASN A 805 31.55 -14.85 12.41
CA ASN A 805 30.80 -14.43 11.24
C ASN A 805 29.83 -13.33 11.67
N LEU A 806 30.02 -12.13 11.16
CA LEU A 806 29.25 -10.95 11.54
C LEU A 806 28.28 -10.57 10.43
N LEU A 807 27.13 -10.06 10.85
CA LEU A 807 26.23 -9.30 9.99
C LEU A 807 26.18 -7.87 10.51
N LEU A 808 26.72 -6.96 9.72
CA LEU A 808 26.69 -5.52 9.99
C LEU A 808 25.50 -4.92 9.25
N GLY A 809 24.74 -4.05 9.89
CA GLY A 809 23.57 -3.44 9.26
C GLY A 809 23.31 -2.03 9.76
N SER A 810 22.55 -1.27 8.98
CA SER A 810 22.00 0.02 9.41
C SER A 810 20.48 0.00 9.36
N THR A 811 19.85 0.94 10.06
CA THR A 811 18.41 1.19 9.96
C THR A 811 18.03 2.00 8.71
N GLY A 812 19.01 2.42 7.89
CA GLY A 812 18.76 3.14 6.66
C GLY A 812 18.06 4.48 6.90
N ALA A 813 17.00 4.72 6.14
CA ALA A 813 16.19 5.93 6.23
C ALA A 813 15.28 5.98 7.47
N GLY A 814 15.21 4.89 8.25
CA GLY A 814 14.45 4.83 9.49
C GLY A 814 15.16 5.52 10.65
N ALA A 815 15.57 4.77 11.68
CA ALA A 815 16.34 5.39 12.76
C ALA A 815 17.77 5.78 12.31
N LYS A 816 18.47 6.59 13.11
CA LYS A 816 19.89 6.94 12.91
C LYS A 816 20.75 5.95 13.71
N ALA A 817 20.91 4.74 13.19
CA ALA A 817 21.58 3.67 13.91
C ALA A 817 22.32 2.68 13.00
N VAL A 818 23.34 2.06 13.59
CA VAL A 818 24.15 0.98 13.03
C VAL A 818 24.27 -0.12 14.09
N PHE A 819 24.22 -1.38 13.66
CA PHE A 819 24.28 -2.53 14.56
C PHE A 819 25.13 -3.67 13.97
N ALA A 820 25.52 -4.58 14.85
CA ALA A 820 26.22 -5.81 14.49
C ALA A 820 25.60 -7.02 15.20
N LEU A 821 25.49 -8.12 14.47
CA LEU A 821 25.04 -9.42 14.98
C LEU A 821 26.10 -10.48 14.74
N ASP A 822 26.25 -11.41 15.67
CA ASP A 822 27.02 -12.63 15.48
C ASP A 822 26.15 -13.71 14.83
N VAL A 823 26.36 -13.90 13.52
CA VAL A 823 25.67 -14.90 12.69
C VAL A 823 26.51 -16.17 12.53
N SER A 824 27.41 -16.47 13.47
CA SER A 824 28.22 -17.70 13.44
C SER A 824 27.36 -18.97 13.51
N LYS A 825 26.19 -18.89 14.16
CA LYS A 825 25.16 -19.95 14.24
C LYS A 825 23.78 -19.38 13.85
N PRO A 826 23.54 -19.11 12.56
CA PRO A 826 22.40 -18.28 12.13
C PRO A 826 21.03 -18.95 12.32
N LEU A 827 20.98 -20.27 12.52
CA LEU A 827 19.73 -21.02 12.77
C LEU A 827 19.27 -21.02 14.23
N THR A 828 20.15 -20.70 15.18
CA THR A 828 19.87 -20.82 16.63
C THR A 828 20.26 -19.54 17.36
N MET A 829 19.94 -18.39 16.76
CA MET A 829 20.26 -17.08 17.31
C MET A 829 19.38 -16.74 18.52
N GLU A 830 19.97 -16.03 19.46
CA GLU A 830 19.46 -15.68 20.78
C GLU A 830 20.00 -14.31 21.18
N GLY A 831 19.49 -13.72 22.26
CA GLY A 831 19.85 -12.36 22.70
C GLY A 831 21.35 -12.12 22.88
N LYS A 832 22.13 -13.16 23.23
CA LYS A 832 23.59 -13.08 23.36
C LYS A 832 24.32 -12.84 22.04
N HIS A 833 23.69 -13.11 20.90
CA HIS A 833 24.28 -12.93 19.57
C HIS A 833 24.11 -11.48 19.05
N VAL A 834 23.42 -10.61 19.78
CA VAL A 834 23.45 -9.16 19.52
C VAL A 834 24.80 -8.62 20.01
N MET A 835 25.64 -8.14 19.09
CA MET A 835 26.98 -7.67 19.44
C MET A 835 26.96 -6.25 19.99
N TRP A 836 26.27 -5.35 19.29
CA TRP A 836 26.08 -3.94 19.69
C TRP A 836 25.11 -3.24 18.74
N GLU A 837 24.57 -2.13 19.22
CA GLU A 837 23.87 -1.13 18.43
C GLU A 837 24.33 0.25 18.90
N VAL A 838 24.68 1.12 17.96
CA VAL A 838 24.99 2.53 18.21
C VAL A 838 24.01 3.41 17.46
N SER A 839 23.58 4.47 18.12
CA SER A 839 22.63 5.45 17.57
C SER A 839 23.13 6.86 17.79
N ASN A 840 22.51 7.86 17.20
CA ASN A 840 22.81 9.27 17.48
C ASN A 840 22.63 9.69 18.96
N LEU A 841 21.92 8.87 19.75
CA LEU A 841 21.76 9.03 21.21
C LEU A 841 22.80 8.28 22.05
N SER A 842 23.69 7.51 21.41
CA SER A 842 24.79 6.84 22.11
C SER A 842 25.89 7.86 22.42
N THR A 843 26.55 7.70 23.58
CA THR A 843 27.63 8.59 23.99
C THR A 843 28.72 8.68 22.92
N GLY A 844 29.00 9.90 22.46
CA GLY A 844 30.00 10.15 21.42
C GLY A 844 29.50 9.96 19.98
N PHE A 845 28.20 9.73 19.74
CA PHE A 845 27.65 9.52 18.40
C PHE A 845 26.67 10.60 17.95
N SER A 846 26.67 11.79 18.54
CA SER A 846 25.73 12.88 18.20
C SER A 846 25.74 13.26 16.71
N GLU A 847 26.87 13.10 16.04
CA GLU A 847 27.03 13.37 14.60
C GLU A 847 26.61 12.21 13.69
N LEU A 848 26.04 11.14 14.23
CA LEU A 848 25.45 10.06 13.45
C LEU A 848 24.11 10.51 12.82
N GLY A 849 24.02 10.36 11.51
CA GLY A 849 22.84 10.55 10.68
C GLY A 849 22.23 9.23 10.21
N HIS A 850 21.46 9.30 9.11
CA HIS A 850 20.92 8.13 8.42
C HIS A 850 22.02 7.51 7.55
N VAL A 851 22.49 6.33 7.93
CA VAL A 851 23.51 5.58 7.20
C VAL A 851 22.82 4.70 6.16
N LEU A 852 22.94 5.06 4.88
CA LEU A 852 22.27 4.37 3.76
C LEU A 852 23.19 3.45 2.96
N SER A 853 24.45 3.36 3.37
CA SER A 853 25.51 2.59 2.72
C SER A 853 25.98 1.45 3.61
N ASP A 854 26.62 0.46 3.01
CA ASP A 854 27.19 -0.68 3.71
C ASP A 854 28.21 -0.23 4.76
N VAL A 855 28.23 -0.95 5.89
CA VAL A 855 29.26 -0.79 6.92
C VAL A 855 30.45 -1.66 6.52
N GLU A 856 31.59 -1.01 6.28
CA GLU A 856 32.84 -1.69 5.96
C GLU A 856 33.54 -2.18 7.23
N THR A 857 34.38 -3.20 7.12
CA THR A 857 35.14 -3.71 8.27
C THR A 857 36.51 -4.24 7.86
N GLY A 858 37.42 -4.36 8.81
CA GLY A 858 38.75 -4.95 8.64
C GLY A 858 39.61 -4.72 9.87
N VAL A 859 40.82 -5.27 9.87
CA VAL A 859 41.83 -5.05 10.91
C VAL A 859 42.82 -3.99 10.45
N THR A 860 43.18 -3.05 11.31
CA THR A 860 44.18 -2.01 11.04
C THR A 860 45.59 -2.47 11.41
N PRO A 861 46.66 -1.77 10.98
CA PRO A 861 48.03 -2.05 11.42
C PRO A 861 48.22 -2.02 12.94
N SER A 862 47.39 -1.28 13.68
CA SER A 862 47.37 -1.28 15.15
C SER A 862 46.80 -2.56 15.78
N GLY A 863 46.25 -3.48 14.97
CA GLY A 863 45.57 -4.69 15.42
C GLY A 863 44.10 -4.48 15.79
N ASP A 864 43.56 -3.26 15.60
CA ASP A 864 42.16 -2.96 15.90
C ASP A 864 41.26 -3.48 14.78
N TRP A 865 40.31 -4.34 15.13
CA TRP A 865 39.20 -4.67 14.24
C TRP A 865 38.16 -3.55 14.29
N ILE A 866 37.90 -2.95 13.13
CA ILE A 866 37.05 -1.77 13.00
C ILE A 866 35.78 -2.08 12.19
N ALA A 867 34.69 -1.40 12.54
CA ALA A 867 33.61 -1.09 11.61
C ALA A 867 33.74 0.38 11.18
N ALA A 868 33.71 0.61 9.86
CA ALA A 868 33.95 1.89 9.22
C ALA A 868 32.74 2.29 8.36
N PHE A 869 32.20 3.48 8.61
CA PHE A 869 31.05 3.99 7.87
C PHE A 869 31.04 5.52 7.88
N GLY A 870 30.52 6.10 6.80
CA GLY A 870 30.23 7.53 6.77
C GLY A 870 29.16 7.85 7.80
N ASN A 871 29.22 9.04 8.39
CA ASN A 871 28.24 9.44 9.39
C ASN A 871 26.80 9.52 8.84
N GLY A 872 26.63 9.45 7.52
CA GLY A 872 25.32 9.48 6.89
C GLY A 872 24.73 10.88 6.90
N TYR A 873 23.43 10.95 6.61
CA TYR A 873 22.76 12.20 6.27
C TYR A 873 21.88 12.73 7.41
N SER A 874 21.64 14.04 7.41
CA SER A 874 20.83 14.72 8.44
C SER A 874 21.38 14.53 9.87
N SER A 875 22.71 14.51 10.03
CA SER A 875 23.41 14.54 11.31
C SER A 875 23.17 15.85 12.08
N ALA A 876 23.52 15.90 13.37
CA ALA A 876 23.22 17.04 14.24
C ALA A 876 23.83 18.37 13.74
N SER A 877 25.13 18.38 13.40
CA SER A 877 25.78 19.57 12.83
C SER A 877 25.66 19.67 11.31
N GLY A 878 25.20 18.60 10.65
CA GLY A 878 25.16 18.49 9.20
C GLY A 878 26.56 18.47 8.55
N ARG A 879 27.61 18.06 9.27
CA ARG A 879 28.96 17.89 8.72
C ARG A 879 29.18 16.46 8.22
N ALA A 880 30.16 16.27 7.33
CA ALA A 880 30.60 14.96 6.87
C ALA A 880 31.75 14.42 7.76
N SER A 881 31.67 13.16 8.17
CA SER A 881 32.69 12.50 9.00
C SER A 881 32.72 11.00 8.77
N LEU A 882 33.90 10.39 8.90
CA LEU A 882 34.10 8.94 8.91
C LEU A 882 34.10 8.46 10.37
N PHE A 883 33.19 7.55 10.71
CA PHE A 883 33.19 6.85 11.98
C PHE A 883 34.02 5.56 11.88
N LEU A 884 34.88 5.36 12.88
CA LEU A 884 35.65 4.15 13.10
C LEU A 884 35.33 3.64 14.50
N VAL A 885 34.66 2.50 14.58
CA VAL A 885 34.21 1.90 15.85
C VAL A 885 34.82 0.53 16.05
N ASN A 886 35.06 0.15 17.29
CA ASN A 886 35.56 -1.17 17.64
C ASN A 886 34.52 -2.23 17.29
N LEU A 887 34.91 -3.21 16.47
CA LEU A 887 33.99 -4.18 15.90
C LEU A 887 33.39 -5.16 16.93
N SER A 888 34.08 -5.40 18.05
CA SER A 888 33.58 -6.26 19.13
C SER A 888 32.55 -5.55 20.01
N THR A 889 32.75 -4.26 20.29
CA THR A 889 32.03 -3.55 21.34
C THR A 889 31.06 -2.49 20.84
N GLY A 890 31.28 -1.96 19.63
CA GLY A 890 30.60 -0.78 19.09
C GLY A 890 31.15 0.54 19.64
N ALA A 891 32.18 0.51 20.49
CA ALA A 891 32.76 1.73 21.06
C ALA A 891 33.44 2.59 19.99
N LYS A 892 33.26 3.91 20.04
CA LYS A 892 33.92 4.84 19.12
C LYS A 892 35.44 4.84 19.35
N ILE A 893 36.21 4.55 18.30
CA ILE A 893 37.67 4.68 18.31
C ILE A 893 38.04 6.09 17.84
N ARG A 894 37.58 6.47 16.65
CA ARG A 894 37.78 7.80 16.07
C ARG A 894 36.56 8.25 15.28
N GLU A 895 36.40 9.57 15.23
CA GLU A 895 35.56 10.27 14.28
C GLU A 895 36.49 11.21 13.51
N LEU A 896 36.63 10.98 12.22
CA LEU A 896 37.55 11.72 11.36
C LEU A 896 36.73 12.67 10.50
N THR A 897 36.87 13.98 10.72
CA THR A 897 36.05 14.99 10.04
C THR A 897 36.51 15.17 8.59
N ALA A 898 35.56 15.33 7.68
CA ALA A 898 35.78 15.60 6.26
C ALA A 898 35.39 17.05 5.95
N GLY A 899 36.32 17.98 6.22
CA GLY A 899 36.07 19.42 6.09
C GLY A 899 35.13 20.01 7.15
N THR A 900 34.63 21.22 6.87
CA THR A 900 33.81 22.03 7.79
C THR A 900 32.44 22.42 7.22
N GLU A 901 32.14 22.04 5.96
CA GLU A 901 30.87 22.36 5.30
C GLU A 901 29.68 21.70 6.03
N THR A 902 28.60 22.46 6.22
CA THR A 902 27.33 22.00 6.81
C THR A 902 26.29 21.64 5.74
N SER A 903 25.14 21.11 6.15
CA SER A 903 24.13 20.53 5.24
C SER A 903 24.76 19.50 4.30
N ASN A 904 25.60 18.66 4.89
CA ASN A 904 26.43 17.65 4.27
C ASN A 904 26.27 16.32 5.04
N GLY A 905 26.97 15.29 4.59
CA GLY A 905 27.04 13.98 5.22
C GLY A 905 27.91 13.06 4.38
N LEU A 906 28.75 12.25 5.03
CA LEU A 906 29.63 11.31 4.32
C LEU A 906 28.83 10.07 3.92
N GLY A 907 28.87 9.72 2.63
CA GLY A 907 28.11 8.61 2.05
C GLY A 907 28.82 7.25 2.15
N GLY A 908 28.75 6.45 1.09
CA GLY A 908 29.44 5.17 1.01
C GLY A 908 30.97 5.28 1.19
N VAL A 909 31.53 4.34 1.94
CA VAL A 909 32.96 4.27 2.25
C VAL A 909 33.58 3.08 1.54
N ARG A 910 34.80 3.25 1.02
CA ARG A 910 35.63 2.18 0.48
C ARG A 910 36.94 2.10 1.24
N LEU A 911 37.20 0.96 1.88
CA LEU A 911 38.48 0.72 2.56
C LEU A 911 39.56 0.26 1.57
N VAL A 912 40.81 0.64 1.85
CA VAL A 912 42.01 0.19 1.14
C VAL A 912 42.87 -0.63 2.09
N ARG A 913 43.44 -1.72 1.56
CA ARG A 913 44.24 -2.68 2.33
C ARG A 913 45.65 -2.81 1.75
N ASN A 914 46.61 -3.11 2.62
CA ASN A 914 47.96 -3.50 2.22
C ASN A 914 48.04 -4.99 1.86
N GLU A 915 49.25 -5.47 1.55
CA GLU A 915 49.51 -6.86 1.15
C GLU A 915 49.21 -7.90 2.25
N ASN A 916 49.23 -7.47 3.52
CA ASN A 916 48.89 -8.28 4.69
C ASN A 916 47.38 -8.29 5.00
N SER A 917 46.55 -7.65 4.17
CA SER A 917 45.10 -7.45 4.37
C SER A 917 44.72 -6.47 5.49
N GLU A 918 45.66 -5.64 5.94
CA GLU A 918 45.42 -4.62 6.96
C GLU A 918 44.87 -3.35 6.32
N VAL A 919 43.90 -2.69 6.96
CA VAL A 919 43.27 -1.45 6.52
C VAL A 919 44.22 -0.27 6.71
N ILE A 920 44.68 0.32 5.62
CA ILE A 920 45.62 1.45 5.63
C ILE A 920 45.00 2.79 5.23
N GLY A 921 43.78 2.78 4.70
CA GLY A 921 43.06 4.01 4.41
C GLY A 921 41.63 3.78 3.94
N ALA A 922 40.95 4.90 3.64
CA ALA A 922 39.59 4.89 3.15
C ALA A 922 39.33 6.04 2.16
N TYR A 923 38.40 5.81 1.24
CA TYR A 923 37.86 6.83 0.33
C TYR A 923 36.35 6.95 0.50
N ALA A 924 35.82 8.16 0.43
CA ALA A 924 34.37 8.40 0.51
C ALA A 924 33.96 9.69 -0.18
N GLY A 925 32.73 9.72 -0.68
CA GLY A 925 32.10 10.92 -1.22
C GLY A 925 31.12 11.58 -0.25
N ASP A 926 30.76 12.84 -0.48
CA ASP A 926 29.77 13.57 0.32
C ASP A 926 28.70 14.32 -0.51
N LEU A 927 27.70 14.90 0.16
CA LEU A 927 26.61 15.64 -0.49
C LEU A 927 27.03 16.97 -1.13
N LYS A 928 28.26 17.42 -0.89
CA LYS A 928 28.86 18.62 -1.50
C LYS A 928 29.74 18.27 -2.69
N GLY A 929 29.74 17.01 -3.11
CA GLY A 929 30.52 16.50 -4.24
C GLY A 929 32.00 16.35 -3.96
N ASN A 930 32.41 16.45 -2.70
CA ASN A 930 33.80 16.26 -2.34
C ASN A 930 34.14 14.76 -2.31
N VAL A 931 35.32 14.40 -2.81
CA VAL A 931 35.93 13.07 -2.69
C VAL A 931 37.05 13.16 -1.67
N TRP A 932 36.93 12.41 -0.59
CA TRP A 932 37.82 12.44 0.56
C TRP A 932 38.68 11.19 0.65
N ARG A 933 39.94 11.38 1.06
CA ARG A 933 40.91 10.34 1.45
C ARG A 933 41.14 10.39 2.96
N PHE A 934 41.26 9.23 3.59
CA PHE A 934 41.61 9.11 5.02
C PHE A 934 42.81 8.18 5.17
N ASP A 935 43.85 8.66 5.86
CA ASP A 935 45.05 7.88 6.18
C ASP A 935 44.88 7.18 7.54
N LEU A 936 44.86 5.84 7.48
CA LEU A 936 44.72 4.92 8.62
C LEU A 936 45.98 4.04 8.81
N SER A 937 47.06 4.34 8.10
CA SER A 937 48.29 3.51 8.05
C SER A 937 49.11 3.54 9.33
N GLY A 938 48.88 4.53 10.20
CA GLY A 938 49.63 4.69 11.44
C GLY A 938 49.40 3.56 12.44
N SER A 939 50.44 3.21 13.21
CA SER A 939 50.47 2.11 14.18
C SER A 939 49.61 2.32 15.43
N SER A 940 48.97 3.49 15.56
CA SER A 940 48.04 3.80 16.64
C SER A 940 46.89 4.65 16.12
N SER A 941 45.68 4.39 16.63
CA SER A 941 44.48 5.11 16.22
C SER A 941 44.53 6.61 16.47
N SER A 942 45.41 7.12 17.35
CA SER A 942 45.62 8.56 17.56
C SER A 942 46.34 9.24 16.38
N SER A 943 47.11 8.49 15.61
CA SER A 943 47.90 9.00 14.48
C SER A 943 47.10 9.15 13.18
N TRP A 944 45.92 8.51 13.09
CA TRP A 944 45.02 8.59 11.94
C TRP A 944 44.57 10.02 11.66
N LYS A 945 44.48 10.35 10.36
CA LYS A 945 44.28 11.71 9.87
C LYS A 945 42.83 11.98 9.50
N ASN A 946 42.41 13.23 9.67
CA ASN A 946 41.14 13.73 9.13
C ASN A 946 41.14 13.66 7.59
N GLY A 947 39.96 13.85 6.99
CA GLY A 947 39.79 13.74 5.55
C GLY A 947 40.61 14.77 4.77
N GLU A 948 41.38 14.29 3.80
CA GLU A 948 42.07 15.08 2.79
C GLU A 948 41.21 15.17 1.53
N LEU A 949 41.01 16.37 0.99
CA LEU A 949 40.20 16.60 -0.19
C LEU A 949 41.01 16.24 -1.45
N LEU A 950 40.56 15.25 -2.22
CA LEU A 950 41.17 14.89 -3.50
C LEU A 950 40.55 15.65 -4.67
N PHE A 951 39.24 15.79 -4.65
CA PHE A 951 38.47 16.29 -5.79
C PHE A 951 37.12 16.83 -5.35
N LYS A 952 36.59 17.79 -6.10
CA LYS A 952 35.21 18.28 -5.94
C LYS A 952 34.47 18.16 -7.27
N ALA A 953 33.49 17.26 -7.32
CA ALA A 953 32.62 17.07 -8.46
C ALA A 953 31.64 18.24 -8.57
N GLN A 954 31.65 18.93 -9.71
CA GLN A 954 30.82 20.09 -9.99
C GLN A 954 30.43 20.11 -11.46
N ILE A 955 29.22 20.58 -11.77
CA ILE A 955 28.77 20.81 -13.15
C ILE A 955 29.51 22.02 -13.73
N THR A 956 29.49 23.10 -12.95
CA THR A 956 30.24 24.35 -13.15
C THR A 956 30.77 24.79 -11.79
N THR A 957 31.79 25.64 -11.78
CA THR A 957 32.36 26.16 -10.53
C THR A 957 31.26 26.71 -9.61
N GLY A 958 31.18 26.15 -8.41
CA GLY A 958 30.17 26.53 -7.41
C GLY A 958 28.86 25.74 -7.43
N THR A 959 28.65 24.84 -8.42
CA THR A 959 27.47 23.97 -8.51
C THR A 959 27.87 22.51 -8.25
N PRO A 960 27.89 22.05 -6.97
CA PRO A 960 28.35 20.72 -6.61
C PRO A 960 27.43 19.61 -7.11
N GLN A 961 28.00 18.48 -7.49
CA GLN A 961 27.28 17.24 -7.77
C GLN A 961 27.43 16.28 -6.58
N PRO A 962 26.35 15.93 -5.86
CA PRO A 962 26.44 15.10 -4.66
C PRO A 962 26.96 13.69 -4.98
N ILE A 963 27.65 13.04 -4.03
CA ILE A 963 28.14 11.67 -4.16
C ILE A 963 27.57 10.85 -2.99
N THR A 964 26.81 9.81 -3.32
CA THR A 964 26.12 8.96 -2.32
C THR A 964 26.64 7.52 -2.31
N ALA A 965 26.95 6.96 -3.49
CA ALA A 965 27.53 5.63 -3.64
C ALA A 965 28.98 5.57 -3.09
N ALA A 966 29.41 4.37 -2.67
CA ALA A 966 30.79 4.14 -2.28
C ALA A 966 31.72 4.22 -3.50
N PRO A 967 32.92 4.84 -3.38
CA PRO A 967 33.91 4.81 -4.45
C PRO A 967 34.36 3.38 -4.80
N ALA A 968 34.73 3.14 -6.05
CA ALA A 968 35.51 1.97 -6.43
C ALA A 968 36.99 2.36 -6.48
N VAL A 969 37.87 1.56 -5.87
CA VAL A 969 39.30 1.87 -5.75
C VAL A 969 40.12 0.70 -6.28
N PHE A 970 41.06 1.02 -7.17
CA PHE A 970 41.93 0.05 -7.82
C PHE A 970 43.39 0.45 -7.64
N ALA A 971 44.24 -0.50 -7.22
CA ALA A 971 45.68 -0.31 -7.31
C ALA A 971 46.08 -0.28 -8.79
N ARG A 972 47.04 0.58 -9.13
CA ARG A 972 47.56 0.66 -10.49
C ARG A 972 48.44 -0.56 -10.80
N ASN A 973 48.25 -1.16 -11.97
CA ASN A 973 49.01 -2.31 -12.44
C ASN A 973 50.09 -1.95 -13.47
N ASP A 974 50.24 -0.67 -13.82
CA ASP A 974 51.20 -0.16 -14.82
C ASP A 974 52.53 0.31 -14.21
N GLY A 975 52.80 -0.02 -12.95
CA GLY A 975 54.05 0.29 -12.26
C GLY A 975 54.15 1.70 -11.67
N LYS A 976 53.13 2.54 -11.84
CA LYS A 976 53.05 3.86 -11.19
C LYS A 976 52.43 3.75 -9.78
N PRO A 977 52.87 4.57 -8.80
CA PRO A 977 52.34 4.54 -7.44
C PRO A 977 50.89 5.05 -7.37
N GLY A 978 50.22 4.67 -6.29
CA GLY A 978 48.90 5.19 -5.95
C GLY A 978 47.72 4.40 -6.51
N TYR A 979 46.56 5.04 -6.57
CA TYR A 979 45.27 4.39 -6.81
C TYR A 979 44.44 5.12 -7.87
N ILE A 980 43.62 4.37 -8.60
CA ILE A 980 42.51 4.92 -9.38
C ILE A 980 41.25 4.85 -8.53
N VAL A 981 40.65 6.01 -8.27
CA VAL A 981 39.41 6.19 -7.49
C VAL A 981 38.30 6.59 -8.46
N VAL A 982 37.32 5.69 -8.61
CA VAL A 982 36.17 5.91 -9.48
C VAL A 982 34.96 6.29 -8.64
N VAL A 983 34.33 7.42 -8.96
CA VAL A 983 33.12 7.92 -8.28
C VAL A 983 32.03 8.27 -9.30
N GLY A 984 30.79 7.95 -8.96
CA GLY A 984 29.60 8.41 -9.68
C GLY A 984 28.85 9.45 -8.85
N THR A 985 28.39 10.53 -9.48
CA THR A 985 27.59 11.55 -8.81
C THR A 985 26.09 11.26 -8.93
N GLY A 986 25.34 11.68 -7.92
CA GLY A 986 23.89 11.54 -7.84
C GLY A 986 23.42 11.45 -6.40
N ARG A 987 22.16 11.86 -6.17
CA ARG A 987 21.45 11.64 -4.91
C ARG A 987 19.99 11.31 -5.19
N MET A 988 19.43 10.46 -4.34
CA MET A 988 18.00 10.11 -4.34
C MET A 988 17.56 9.94 -2.88
N LEU A 989 17.46 11.04 -2.14
CA LEU A 989 17.32 11.04 -0.67
C LEU A 989 16.07 11.79 -0.18
N THR A 990 15.64 12.79 -0.94
CA THR A 990 14.56 13.71 -0.58
C THR A 990 13.45 13.69 -1.64
N VAL A 991 12.24 14.09 -1.26
CA VAL A 991 11.11 14.18 -2.21
C VAL A 991 11.44 15.10 -3.39
N SER A 992 12.19 16.18 -3.16
CA SER A 992 12.64 17.08 -4.22
C SER A 992 13.55 16.42 -5.26
N ASP A 993 14.24 15.33 -4.93
CA ASP A 993 15.11 14.63 -5.87
C ASP A 993 14.33 13.85 -6.94
N THR A 994 13.00 13.72 -6.78
CA THR A 994 12.12 13.08 -7.77
C THR A 994 11.59 14.04 -8.84
N VAL A 995 11.81 15.35 -8.67
CA VAL A 995 11.30 16.36 -9.59
C VAL A 995 12.26 16.50 -10.76
N LEU A 996 11.89 15.97 -11.92
CA LEU A 996 12.57 16.25 -13.17
C LEU A 996 12.21 17.67 -13.63
N THR A 997 13.17 18.58 -13.60
CA THR A 997 13.01 19.91 -14.22
C THR A 997 13.02 19.78 -15.75
N PRO A 998 12.45 20.74 -16.51
CA PRO A 998 12.49 20.72 -17.98
C PRO A 998 13.91 20.61 -18.57
N THR A 999 14.91 21.02 -17.80
CA THR A 999 16.35 20.86 -18.09
C THR A 999 17.03 20.16 -16.89
N PRO A 1000 17.04 18.82 -16.84
CA PRO A 1000 17.65 18.09 -15.73
C PRO A 1000 19.18 18.27 -15.75
N SER A 1001 19.78 18.43 -14.58
CA SER A 1001 21.22 18.51 -14.44
C SER A 1001 21.89 17.15 -14.69
N THR A 1002 22.77 17.06 -15.68
CA THR A 1002 23.55 15.85 -15.99
C THR A 1002 24.45 15.45 -14.81
N GLN A 1003 24.36 14.18 -14.39
CA GLN A 1003 25.29 13.58 -13.44
C GLN A 1003 26.52 13.02 -14.17
N SER A 1004 27.61 12.77 -13.45
CA SER A 1004 28.90 12.42 -14.03
C SER A 1004 29.56 11.25 -13.33
N ALA A 1005 30.39 10.52 -14.06
CA ALA A 1005 31.33 9.55 -13.50
C ALA A 1005 32.76 10.08 -13.68
N TYR A 1006 33.57 9.96 -12.63
CA TYR A 1006 34.96 10.42 -12.61
C TYR A 1006 35.89 9.26 -12.30
N GLY A 1007 37.03 9.18 -12.99
CA GLY A 1007 38.17 8.35 -12.63
C GLY A 1007 39.33 9.24 -12.22
N LEU A 1008 39.66 9.24 -10.93
CA LEU A 1008 40.66 10.10 -10.32
C LEU A 1008 41.94 9.30 -10.07
N TRP A 1009 43.09 9.86 -10.41
CA TRP A 1009 44.37 9.28 -10.01
C TRP A 1009 44.83 9.96 -8.72
N ASP A 1010 44.87 9.19 -7.63
CA ASP A 1010 45.54 9.57 -6.40
C ASP A 1010 46.99 9.09 -6.45
N GLU A 1011 47.93 10.01 -6.65
CA GLU A 1011 49.36 9.72 -6.79
C GLU A 1011 50.04 9.38 -5.45
N SER A 1012 49.37 9.63 -4.32
CA SER A 1012 49.95 9.51 -2.98
C SER A 1012 49.66 8.13 -2.38
N PRO A 1013 50.62 7.18 -2.38
CA PRO A 1013 50.39 5.88 -1.78
C PRO A 1013 50.10 6.02 -0.29
N LEU A 1014 49.09 5.26 0.18
CA LEU A 1014 48.73 5.15 1.60
C LEU A 1014 49.72 4.27 2.38
N ASP A 1015 50.55 3.50 1.67
CA ASP A 1015 51.62 2.69 2.25
C ASP A 1015 52.99 3.30 1.89
N ARG A 1016 53.81 3.61 2.91
CA ARG A 1016 55.18 4.11 2.69
C ARG A 1016 56.13 3.04 2.14
N LEU A 1017 55.79 1.75 2.26
CA LEU A 1017 56.62 0.65 1.75
C LEU A 1017 56.56 0.49 0.23
N GLN A 1018 55.50 1.01 -0.43
CA GLN A 1018 55.44 1.04 -1.90
C GLN A 1018 56.46 2.01 -2.54
N LEU A 1019 57.07 2.90 -1.76
CA LEU A 1019 58.12 3.80 -2.27
C LEU A 1019 59.52 3.14 -2.31
N PHE A 1020 59.70 1.96 -1.71
CA PHE A 1020 61.03 1.33 -1.57
C PHE A 1020 61.15 -0.11 -2.11
N GLN A 1021 60.11 -0.67 -2.74
CA GLN A 1021 60.19 -1.97 -3.39
C GLN A 1021 59.54 -1.97 -4.77
N ARG A 1022 60.19 -1.34 -5.75
CA ARG A 1022 60.29 -1.81 -7.15
C ARG A 1022 61.57 -1.28 -7.77
#